data_AF-A0A2D6NGN0-F1
#
_entry.id   AF-A0A2D6NGN0-F1
#
_cell.length_a   1.000
_cell.length_b   1.000
_cell.length_c   1.000
_cell.angle_alpha   90.00
_cell.angle_beta   90.00
_cell.angle_gamma   90.00
#
_symmetry.space_group_name_H-M   'P 1'
#
loop_
_entity.id
_entity.type
_entity.pdbx_description
1 polymer ?
#
loop_
_entity_poly.entity_id
_entity_poly.type
_entity_poly.pdbx_seq_one_letter_code
_entity_poly.pdbx_strand_id
1 'polypeptide(L)'
;QDITITSDDEWYVLRQNITDAEWIDDDGTIDDLRFAFLGLGETNGSFYIDYVKFYKEESGPTYVDGKYEKALQFDGTDDYVYVPDIALNESKPDRSTTIEFSPDATIMFWVKRGASSDDMIIGRYNEDESDMIWHVSLSDSTLSAYFDDDATAYDEAYLTTSSVSGVADTWHHVAITKDNAACNLFWDGAVVQTSYGCPNTIDTSRAEGLSIGRKSNSTGSFYFNGTLDELKIFNEKLTDAEIDVHYRSSLNKYGYNNWTLYINQTNLTVGASYNYDIYYAGRASFSSTSEIRRISGNAAPTFILVSNTPSSINDVDPNTTIYFTVNVSDTDSNFDTAILQYRATADSDWTNVTMTNTSAKDYYTGLNISLDLGATETNYTYRIYANDTLGSVGLSGNTTLQAFWDRTWTMGFAYDSVSGRYNQNKEIGNLTVNNTGDYALTVVYVGDDSPFGLYYKDSGETQTSFTLTSNATSKESKTIQMNGTFGATDRNDTVIFTAVGLGQADPTTLNDNFTLLTFSGGAFLEVGIDNYEASVNQSSTFELGGYVRNIGDNYSYDTDLNWSLPSEFTVSDGNATNQFGNLISRDQSGTYTNRSDLNITLDETISAGFYTVYLLGQGTNGTETTSETNASTSLTLTVYCSMDDEVCGTGCSYVENATFYDSDCTEPEATILEGGSSSGGGGGGGGGGGGDEFSKSEGSFELSNGEGSKFYFEIENKQNKTRTISNIFPKGENAEYIEVISGIGEELSALEKINITVEINAPAYFNAGKHLLQFDVVIKDSVGASETVQKYLTLYILDVPREVADEMMAAADEYITWMEEIGLQMTEVDNYFTLMSSDYNEVEFSSLQERFEFLEEIAVAAQEFVEINSSLLESISHAAEFDVDVFETKKLWLLANVIFNRGDYVLAKQRINEAQSMYSYETKGEFGLAYYSKKNPVQALSALIVLMGIGFFGGYMSRKGYLKRKITLLKREEALLLQLMQVVQRYTFKDNKLSMGEYYESMGQYEKKLSKTIRDRVKTESQLTRISHLQNKKEGLAMEKAKLIEMMRTLQDDYLNKGKLDTRIYENMLKTYAKRLTDVQEEMVFLETRKMLKKNNLKSMRLEDAKKKE
;
A
#
# COMPACT_ATOMS: atom_id res chain seq x y z
N GLN A 1 -25.79 73.47 27.70
CA GLN A 1 -26.97 73.42 26.82
C GLN A 1 -27.23 71.96 26.54
N ASP A 2 -28.49 71.52 26.67
CA ASP A 2 -28.86 70.10 26.62
C ASP A 2 -28.56 69.49 25.24
N ILE A 3 -27.72 68.45 25.22
CA ILE A 3 -27.42 67.67 24.01
C ILE A 3 -28.53 66.64 23.84
N THR A 4 -29.18 66.60 22.68
CA THR A 4 -30.17 65.56 22.35
C THR A 4 -29.48 64.49 21.51
N ILE A 5 -29.45 63.25 22.02
CA ILE A 5 -29.01 62.07 21.29
C ILE A 5 -30.26 61.41 20.69
N THR A 6 -30.28 61.18 19.38
CA THR A 6 -31.30 60.37 18.71
C THR A 6 -30.65 59.12 18.13
N SER A 7 -31.25 57.95 18.36
CA SER A 7 -30.85 56.68 17.79
C SER A 7 -31.69 56.36 16.57
N ASP A 8 -31.05 56.12 15.43
CA ASP A 8 -31.69 55.51 14.25
C ASP A 8 -31.17 54.08 14.11
N ASP A 9 -31.53 53.23 15.07
CA ASP A 9 -31.39 51.76 15.19
C ASP A 9 -30.08 51.05 14.73
N GLU A 10 -29.06 51.76 14.26
CA GLU A 10 -27.73 51.22 13.95
C GLU A 10 -26.55 52.13 14.36
N TRP A 11 -26.75 53.43 14.63
CA TRP A 11 -25.65 54.35 15.00
C TRP A 11 -26.08 55.47 15.98
N TYR A 12 -25.14 55.95 16.80
CA TYR A 12 -25.31 57.16 17.62
C TYR A 12 -24.67 58.37 16.91
N VAL A 13 -25.44 59.44 16.69
CA VAL A 13 -24.96 60.65 15.98
C VAL A 13 -24.89 61.84 16.95
N LEU A 14 -23.72 62.48 17.04
CA LEU A 14 -23.53 63.71 17.83
C LEU A 14 -23.66 64.94 16.91
N ARG A 15 -24.78 65.69 17.02
CA ARG A 15 -24.94 66.96 16.30
C ARG A 15 -24.71 68.15 17.23
N GLN A 16 -23.68 68.95 16.95
CA GLN A 16 -23.51 70.27 17.55
C GLN A 16 -23.78 71.35 16.49
N ASN A 17 -24.62 72.32 16.80
CA ASN A 17 -24.72 73.56 16.02
C ASN A 17 -23.72 74.57 16.60
N ILE A 18 -22.72 74.99 15.81
CA ILE A 18 -21.83 76.10 16.17
C ILE A 18 -22.35 77.36 15.47
N THR A 19 -22.59 78.42 16.26
CA THR A 19 -23.28 79.66 15.88
C THR A 19 -22.35 80.85 15.59
N ASP A 20 -21.11 80.63 15.16
CA ASP A 20 -20.29 81.70 14.59
C ASP A 20 -19.47 81.18 13.42
N ALA A 21 -19.59 81.87 12.29
CA ALA A 21 -19.17 81.44 10.97
C ALA A 21 -17.86 82.10 10.57
N GLU A 22 -16.75 81.38 10.71
CA GLU A 22 -15.50 81.69 10.01
C GLU A 22 -14.78 80.45 9.45
N TRP A 23 -15.46 79.28 9.39
CA TRP A 23 -14.85 78.02 9.00
C TRP A 23 -15.78 77.14 8.14
N ILE A 24 -16.18 77.57 6.92
CA ILE A 24 -16.63 76.65 5.84
C ILE A 24 -16.42 77.25 4.43
N ASP A 25 -15.68 76.52 3.59
CA ASP A 25 -15.90 76.26 2.15
C ASP A 25 -15.13 74.96 1.80
N ASP A 26 -15.54 74.00 0.93
CA ASP A 26 -16.63 73.90 -0.04
C ASP A 26 -16.92 72.41 -0.40
N ASP A 27 -17.12 71.52 0.58
CA ASP A 27 -18.35 70.73 0.60
C ASP A 27 -18.82 70.37 2.02
N GLY A 28 -18.11 70.83 3.06
CA GLY A 28 -18.74 71.23 4.32
C GLY A 28 -19.65 70.19 5.00
N THR A 29 -19.51 68.90 4.70
CA THR A 29 -20.10 67.81 5.46
C THR A 29 -19.00 67.04 6.16
N ILE A 30 -18.95 67.19 7.48
CA ILE A 30 -18.55 66.07 8.33
C ILE A 30 -19.70 65.07 8.19
N ASP A 31 -19.62 64.18 7.21
CA ASP A 31 -20.44 62.97 7.22
C ASP A 31 -19.82 62.03 8.25
N ASP A 32 -20.35 62.19 9.47
CA ASP A 32 -20.27 61.25 10.57
C ASP A 32 -18.86 60.84 11.04
N LEU A 33 -18.49 61.28 12.25
CA LEU A 33 -17.51 60.53 13.03
C LEU A 33 -18.18 59.20 13.44
N ARG A 34 -18.00 58.14 12.66
CA ARG A 34 -18.61 56.83 12.92
C ARG A 34 -17.67 55.95 13.74
N PHE A 35 -18.04 55.69 14.98
CA PHE A 35 -17.48 54.60 15.78
C PHE A 35 -18.34 53.36 15.59
N ALA A 36 -17.75 52.24 15.15
CA ALA A 36 -18.43 50.96 15.20
C ALA A 36 -18.37 50.41 16.63
N PHE A 37 -19.47 50.54 17.39
CA PHE A 37 -19.63 49.82 18.66
C PHE A 37 -20.30 48.47 18.39
N LEU A 38 -19.51 47.41 18.22
CA LEU A 38 -20.03 46.05 18.24
C LEU A 38 -20.05 45.53 19.68
N GLY A 39 -21.23 45.59 20.31
CA GLY A 39 -21.49 44.89 21.57
C GLY A 39 -21.81 45.83 22.73
N LEU A 40 -23.08 46.21 22.86
CA LEU A 40 -23.66 46.59 24.15
C LEU A 40 -24.90 45.74 24.39
N GLY A 41 -24.63 44.50 24.79
CA GLY A 41 -25.56 43.64 25.50
C GLY A 41 -24.71 42.83 26.47
N GLU A 42 -24.59 43.33 27.70
CA GLU A 42 -23.84 42.74 28.83
C GLU A 42 -22.31 42.94 28.80
N THR A 43 -21.85 44.03 29.45
CA THR A 43 -20.53 44.32 30.08
C THR A 43 -19.17 43.85 29.50
N ASN A 44 -19.07 43.13 28.38
CA ASN A 44 -17.81 42.67 27.77
C ASN A 44 -17.95 42.57 26.23
N GLY A 45 -18.14 43.70 25.53
CA GLY A 45 -18.20 43.73 24.05
C GLY A 45 -16.82 43.89 23.41
N SER A 46 -16.53 43.14 22.34
CA SER A 46 -15.27 43.23 21.59
C SER A 46 -15.16 44.54 20.80
N PHE A 47 -14.12 45.34 21.07
CA PHE A 47 -13.91 46.63 20.42
C PHE A 47 -12.91 46.49 19.27
N TYR A 48 -13.31 46.94 18.07
CA TYR A 48 -12.53 46.84 16.83
C TYR A 48 -12.37 48.23 16.20
N ILE A 49 -11.12 48.68 16.06
CA ILE A 49 -10.78 49.88 15.27
C ILE A 49 -10.09 49.41 13.99
N ASP A 50 -10.81 49.49 12.86
CA ASP A 50 -10.27 49.24 11.51
C ASP A 50 -9.82 50.53 10.81
N TYR A 51 -10.47 51.65 11.13
CA TYR A 51 -10.35 52.89 10.37
C TYR A 51 -10.30 54.09 11.30
N VAL A 52 -9.12 54.67 11.47
CA VAL A 52 -8.98 56.01 12.03
C VAL A 52 -8.63 56.95 10.90
N LYS A 53 -9.56 57.83 10.53
CA LYS A 53 -9.33 58.86 9.51
C LYS A 53 -8.76 60.09 10.20
N PHE A 54 -7.49 60.38 9.97
CA PHE A 54 -6.76 61.41 10.70
C PHE A 54 -7.01 62.81 10.15
N TYR A 55 -7.25 63.76 11.04
CA TYR A 55 -7.26 65.17 10.68
C TYR A 55 -5.83 65.57 10.26
N LYS A 56 -5.71 66.10 9.04
CA LYS A 56 -4.48 66.74 8.59
C LYS A 56 -4.37 68.11 9.27
N GLU A 57 -3.63 68.20 10.37
CA GLU A 57 -2.94 69.46 10.66
C GLU A 57 -1.89 69.65 9.55
N GLU A 58 -1.51 70.88 9.21
CA GLU A 58 -0.62 71.18 8.07
C GLU A 58 0.79 70.52 8.16
N SER A 59 1.06 69.72 9.20
CA SER A 59 2.29 68.99 9.54
C SER A 59 2.03 67.55 10.06
N GLY A 60 1.28 66.72 9.32
CA GLY A 60 0.99 65.32 9.71
C GLY A 60 1.34 64.29 8.61
N PRO A 61 1.33 62.98 8.94
CA PRO A 61 1.83 61.93 8.07
C PRO A 61 1.10 61.85 6.73
N THR A 62 1.82 61.41 5.69
CA THR A 62 1.33 61.41 4.30
C THR A 62 0.95 60.01 3.80
N TYR A 63 -0.03 59.92 2.90
CA TYR A 63 -0.40 58.65 2.27
C TYR A 63 0.58 58.26 1.16
N VAL A 64 1.11 57.04 1.23
CA VAL A 64 1.99 56.41 0.23
C VAL A 64 1.47 55.02 -0.16
N ASP A 65 2.08 54.37 -1.15
CA ASP A 65 1.76 52.98 -1.48
C ASP A 65 2.27 52.03 -0.37
N GLY A 66 1.38 51.19 0.15
CA GLY A 66 1.59 50.32 1.30
C GLY A 66 2.16 48.95 0.97
N LYS A 67 2.18 48.07 1.99
CA LYS A 67 2.32 46.62 1.78
C LYS A 67 1.09 46.11 1.02
N TYR A 68 -0.07 46.65 1.39
CA TYR A 68 -1.34 46.46 0.72
C TYR A 68 -1.95 47.83 0.44
N GLU A 69 -2.19 48.17 -0.82
CA GLU A 69 -2.79 49.45 -1.24
C GLU A 69 -2.08 50.72 -0.70
N LYS A 70 -2.55 51.30 0.41
CA LYS A 70 -2.11 52.60 0.94
C LYS A 70 -1.68 52.51 2.40
N ALA A 71 -0.60 53.22 2.72
CA ALA A 71 -0.02 53.27 4.06
C ALA A 71 0.29 54.72 4.48
N LEU A 72 0.54 54.95 5.78
CA LEU A 72 0.93 56.25 6.32
C LEU A 72 2.45 56.34 6.47
N GLN A 73 3.05 57.36 5.86
CA GLN A 73 4.45 57.71 5.97
C GLN A 73 4.64 58.82 7.00
N PHE A 74 5.52 58.57 7.96
CA PHE A 74 5.98 59.48 9.01
C PHE A 74 7.42 59.91 8.71
N ASP A 75 7.72 61.19 8.92
CA ASP A 75 9.00 61.80 8.57
C ASP A 75 10.08 61.73 9.66
N GLY A 76 9.72 61.27 10.87
CA GLY A 76 10.63 61.20 12.01
C GLY A 76 10.99 62.54 12.65
N THR A 77 10.31 63.63 12.32
CA THR A 77 10.60 64.98 12.83
C THR A 77 9.44 65.58 13.61
N ASP A 78 8.24 65.58 13.03
CA ASP A 78 7.04 66.12 13.67
C ASP A 78 5.74 65.40 13.28
N ASP A 79 5.81 64.43 12.36
CA ASP A 79 4.64 63.63 11.98
C ASP A 79 4.20 62.68 13.10
N TYR A 80 2.93 62.77 13.47
CA TYR A 80 2.29 61.81 14.36
C TYR A 80 0.79 61.73 14.12
N VAL A 81 0.21 60.73 14.74
CA VAL A 81 -1.22 60.53 14.85
C VAL A 81 -1.58 60.51 16.34
N TYR A 82 -2.60 61.28 16.72
CA TYR A 82 -3.12 61.29 18.08
C TYR A 82 -4.61 61.00 18.06
N VAL A 83 -5.02 60.01 18.85
CA VAL A 83 -6.42 59.62 19.02
C VAL A 83 -6.82 59.98 20.46
N PRO A 84 -7.57 61.09 20.66
CA PRO A 84 -7.93 61.56 22.00
C PRO A 84 -8.91 60.62 22.69
N ASP A 85 -8.85 60.55 24.02
CA ASP A 85 -9.89 59.93 24.83
C ASP A 85 -11.13 60.84 24.87
N ILE A 86 -12.33 60.27 24.68
CA ILE A 86 -13.57 61.04 24.69
C ILE A 86 -14.12 61.08 26.13
N ALA A 87 -13.88 62.18 26.84
CA ALA A 87 -14.50 62.45 28.14
C ALA A 87 -15.96 62.91 27.97
N LEU A 88 -16.93 62.17 28.52
CA LEU A 88 -18.36 62.51 28.43
C LEU A 88 -18.86 63.52 29.49
N ASN A 89 -18.03 63.98 30.45
CA ASN A 89 -18.43 65.04 31.39
C ASN A 89 -17.24 65.68 32.14
N GLU A 90 -17.21 67.01 32.22
CA GLU A 90 -16.16 67.77 32.96
C GLU A 90 -16.22 67.61 34.49
N SER A 91 -17.25 66.95 35.04
CA SER A 91 -17.49 66.90 36.49
C SER A 91 -17.48 65.50 37.12
N LYS A 92 -17.16 64.46 36.34
CA LYS A 92 -16.76 63.12 36.82
C LYS A 92 -15.86 62.47 35.77
N PRO A 93 -14.58 62.16 36.06
CA PRO A 93 -13.69 61.50 35.11
C PRO A 93 -13.99 59.99 35.14
N ASP A 94 -15.22 59.59 34.77
CA ASP A 94 -15.49 58.19 34.47
C ASP A 94 -15.15 58.01 32.99
N ARG A 95 -13.87 57.72 32.73
CA ARG A 95 -13.24 57.62 31.39
C ARG A 95 -13.70 56.37 30.63
N SER A 96 -15.00 56.04 30.63
CA SER A 96 -15.61 54.80 30.12
C SER A 96 -15.52 54.56 28.59
N THR A 97 -14.62 55.22 27.86
CA THR A 97 -14.35 55.00 26.42
C THR A 97 -12.87 54.66 26.15
N THR A 98 -12.09 54.41 27.20
CA THR A 98 -10.72 53.92 27.16
C THR A 98 -10.63 52.60 26.37
N ILE A 99 -9.66 52.49 25.46
CA ILE A 99 -9.15 51.18 25.00
C ILE A 99 -8.53 50.52 26.25
N GLU A 100 -9.34 49.77 26.99
CA GLU A 100 -8.92 49.04 28.18
C GLU A 100 -8.47 47.64 27.74
N PHE A 101 -7.18 47.35 27.95
CA PHE A 101 -6.67 46.00 27.81
C PHE A 101 -7.04 45.21 29.08
N SER A 102 -8.07 44.35 29.01
CA SER A 102 -8.50 43.54 30.15
C SER A 102 -9.23 42.26 29.73
N PRO A 103 -8.76 41.05 30.12
CA PRO A 103 -7.36 40.69 30.34
C PRO A 103 -6.58 40.51 29.02
N ASP A 104 -7.28 40.37 27.91
CA ASP A 104 -6.72 39.93 26.64
C ASP A 104 -6.61 41.10 25.65
N ALA A 105 -5.56 41.08 24.83
CA ALA A 105 -5.35 42.09 23.81
C ALA A 105 -4.45 41.60 22.68
N THR A 106 -4.67 42.13 21.48
CA THR A 106 -3.75 41.97 20.35
C THR A 106 -3.54 43.29 19.65
N ILE A 107 -2.28 43.68 19.43
CA ILE A 107 -1.90 44.81 18.58
C ILE A 107 -1.13 44.24 17.40
N MET A 108 -1.48 44.61 16.16
CA MET A 108 -0.72 44.21 14.99
C MET A 108 -0.63 45.32 13.95
N PHE A 109 0.43 45.33 13.17
CA PHE A 109 0.63 46.26 12.07
C PHE A 109 1.74 45.77 11.12
N TRP A 110 1.71 46.25 9.89
CA TRP A 110 2.85 46.21 9.00
C TRP A 110 3.69 47.47 9.16
N VAL A 111 5.01 47.29 9.27
CA VAL A 111 5.97 48.39 9.42
C VAL A 111 7.07 48.29 8.38
N LYS A 112 7.45 49.45 7.83
CA LYS A 112 8.63 49.63 6.98
C LYS A 112 9.41 50.84 7.49
N ARG A 113 10.61 50.63 8.02
CA ARG A 113 11.35 51.70 8.72
C ARG A 113 12.27 52.48 7.77
N GLY A 114 12.42 53.78 8.05
CA GLY A 114 13.42 54.69 7.48
C GLY A 114 14.76 54.65 8.21
N ALA A 115 15.58 55.71 8.10
CA ALA A 115 16.93 55.74 8.67
C ALA A 115 16.94 55.87 10.22
N SER A 116 17.92 55.19 10.84
CA SER A 116 18.12 54.89 12.28
C SER A 116 17.88 56.02 13.29
N SER A 117 16.76 55.93 14.02
CA SER A 117 16.48 56.59 15.31
C SER A 117 15.73 55.65 16.27
N ASP A 118 15.77 55.88 17.58
CA ASP A 118 14.88 55.19 18.51
C ASP A 118 13.44 55.63 18.23
N ASP A 119 12.64 54.74 17.66
CA ASP A 119 11.33 55.08 17.13
C ASP A 119 10.19 54.59 18.03
N MET A 120 9.23 55.47 18.29
CA MET A 120 7.99 55.12 18.99
C MET A 120 6.89 54.86 17.96
N ILE A 121 6.45 53.61 17.86
CA ILE A 121 5.47 53.20 16.85
C ILE A 121 4.06 53.50 17.33
N ILE A 122 3.70 52.98 18.50
CA ILE A 122 2.38 53.15 19.10
C ILE A 122 2.48 53.01 20.61
N GLY A 123 1.75 53.83 21.36
CA GLY A 123 1.70 53.70 22.81
C GLY A 123 0.78 54.68 23.49
N ARG A 124 0.63 54.47 24.79
CA ARG A 124 -0.20 55.25 25.69
C ARG A 124 0.60 55.71 26.91
N TYR A 125 0.35 56.94 27.36
CA TYR A 125 1.20 57.67 28.30
C TYR A 125 0.38 58.27 29.43
N ASN A 126 0.98 58.45 30.61
CA ASN A 126 0.34 59.13 31.74
C ASN A 126 0.38 60.68 31.58
N GLU A 127 -0.67 61.37 32.05
CA GLU A 127 -0.81 62.84 31.97
C GLU A 127 0.24 63.61 32.79
N ASP A 128 0.69 63.07 33.93
CA ASP A 128 1.44 63.83 34.95
C ASP A 128 2.92 63.42 35.12
N GLU A 129 3.38 62.28 34.58
CA GLU A 129 4.73 61.76 34.79
C GLU A 129 5.32 61.18 33.50
N SER A 130 6.65 61.05 33.43
CA SER A 130 7.44 60.56 32.28
C SER A 130 7.18 59.09 31.89
N ASP A 131 6.18 58.46 32.49
CA ASP A 131 6.03 57.03 32.62
C ASP A 131 5.00 56.51 31.60
N MET A 132 5.37 55.42 30.93
CA MET A 132 4.65 54.86 29.79
C MET A 132 3.74 53.74 30.29
N ILE A 133 2.45 53.79 29.99
CA ILE A 133 1.50 52.74 30.42
C ILE A 133 1.73 51.46 29.61
N TRP A 134 1.78 51.63 28.29
CA TRP A 134 2.23 50.59 27.37
C TRP A 134 2.72 51.22 26.09
N HIS A 135 3.68 50.59 25.44
CA HIS A 135 4.14 51.04 24.13
C HIS A 135 4.81 49.92 23.34
N VAL A 136 4.87 50.12 22.03
CA VAL A 136 5.68 49.37 21.09
C VAL A 136 6.70 50.33 20.49
N SER A 137 7.98 50.01 20.67
CA SER A 137 9.09 50.80 20.15
C SER A 137 10.02 49.94 19.32
N LEU A 138 10.72 50.60 18.40
CA LEU A 138 11.65 49.96 17.48
C LEU A 138 12.94 50.79 17.46
N SER A 139 14.03 50.17 17.89
CA SER A 139 15.39 50.75 17.80
C SER A 139 16.21 49.99 16.74
N ASP A 140 17.47 50.39 16.53
CA ASP A 140 18.35 49.92 15.44
C ASP A 140 18.41 48.40 15.23
N SER A 141 18.28 47.62 16.30
CA SER A 141 18.25 46.16 16.20
C SER A 141 17.17 45.52 17.07
N THR A 142 16.29 46.31 17.68
CA THR A 142 15.50 45.80 18.80
C THR A 142 14.08 46.28 18.71
N LEU A 143 13.15 45.33 18.50
CA LEU A 143 11.74 45.53 18.72
C LEU A 143 11.45 45.30 20.20
N SER A 144 10.78 46.28 20.81
CA SER A 144 10.41 46.26 22.21
C SER A 144 8.91 46.51 22.39
N ALA A 145 8.30 45.74 23.29
CA ALA A 145 6.95 46.00 23.79
C ALA A 145 7.00 46.06 25.31
N TYR A 146 6.28 47.02 25.88
CA TYR A 146 6.22 47.25 27.32
C TYR A 146 4.78 47.37 27.80
N PHE A 147 4.49 46.77 28.95
CA PHE A 147 3.23 46.87 29.65
C PHE A 147 3.48 47.08 31.15
N ASP A 148 2.80 48.07 31.74
CA ASP A 148 2.86 48.43 33.16
C ASP A 148 1.43 48.50 33.76
N ASP A 149 1.30 48.08 35.02
CA ASP A 149 0.04 48.07 35.80
C ASP A 149 -0.07 49.25 36.78
N ASP A 150 1.02 50.00 37.06
CA ASP A 150 1.12 51.15 38.00
C ASP A 150 0.29 51.03 39.32
N ALA A 151 0.06 49.80 39.81
CA ALA A 151 -0.86 49.51 40.92
C ALA A 151 -0.12 49.03 42.17
N THR A 152 0.78 49.82 42.76
CA THR A 152 1.45 49.57 44.07
C THR A 152 2.26 48.25 44.24
N ALA A 153 2.16 47.31 43.29
CA ALA A 153 2.92 46.09 43.15
C ALA A 153 3.47 46.08 41.71
N TYR A 154 4.80 46.07 41.56
CA TYR A 154 5.50 46.17 40.28
C TYR A 154 5.37 44.86 39.48
N ASP A 155 4.27 44.67 38.76
CA ASP A 155 4.15 43.66 37.70
C ASP A 155 4.38 44.36 36.36
N GLU A 156 5.60 44.25 35.81
CA GLU A 156 6.00 44.84 34.53
C GLU A 156 6.38 43.74 33.53
N ALA A 157 5.95 43.87 32.28
CA ALA A 157 6.41 43.02 31.18
C ALA A 157 7.23 43.81 30.17
N TYR A 158 8.51 43.47 30.06
CA TYR A 158 9.41 43.98 29.04
C TYR A 158 9.72 42.88 28.02
N LEU A 159 9.18 42.98 26.80
CA LEU A 159 9.50 42.10 25.69
C LEU A 159 10.51 42.79 24.81
N THR A 160 11.65 42.15 24.60
CA THR A 160 12.74 42.72 23.80
C THR A 160 13.39 41.60 23.00
N THR A 161 13.50 41.82 21.69
CA THR A 161 14.23 40.91 20.81
C THR A 161 15.75 41.08 20.98
N SER A 162 16.54 40.01 20.84
CA SER A 162 18.00 40.09 20.90
C SER A 162 18.63 40.75 19.67
N SER A 163 18.03 40.57 18.49
CA SER A 163 18.30 41.35 17.27
C SER A 163 17.24 41.07 16.21
N VAL A 164 16.68 42.12 15.59
CA VAL A 164 15.84 42.01 14.39
C VAL A 164 16.62 42.55 13.20
N SER A 165 17.05 41.67 12.29
CA SER A 165 17.86 42.06 11.13
C SER A 165 16.98 42.51 9.97
N GLY A 166 17.39 43.56 9.26
CA GLY A 166 16.81 43.90 7.96
C GLY A 166 15.56 44.79 8.00
N VAL A 167 15.24 45.42 9.12
CA VAL A 167 14.01 46.21 9.29
C VAL A 167 13.93 47.47 8.40
N ALA A 168 15.08 47.95 7.92
CA ALA A 168 15.15 49.14 7.07
C ALA A 168 14.67 48.82 5.65
N ASP A 169 13.78 49.66 5.12
CA ASP A 169 13.28 49.61 3.75
C ASP A 169 12.55 48.32 3.30
N THR A 170 12.29 47.38 4.19
CA THR A 170 11.42 46.22 3.93
C THR A 170 10.21 46.17 4.87
N TRP A 171 9.11 45.62 4.36
CA TRP A 171 7.88 45.44 5.11
C TRP A 171 7.98 44.24 6.04
N HIS A 172 7.66 44.45 7.31
CA HIS A 172 7.58 43.40 8.32
C HIS A 172 6.25 43.45 9.04
N HIS A 173 5.72 42.28 9.38
CA HIS A 173 4.51 42.17 10.19
C HIS A 173 4.89 42.03 11.65
N VAL A 174 4.38 42.92 12.49
CA VAL A 174 4.59 42.90 13.93
C VAL A 174 3.26 42.65 14.61
N ALA A 175 3.22 41.73 15.56
CA ALA A 175 2.07 41.55 16.43
C ALA A 175 2.49 41.36 17.89
N ILE A 176 1.67 41.82 18.82
CA ILE A 176 1.82 41.63 20.26
C ILE A 176 0.51 41.09 20.78
N THR A 177 0.54 39.93 21.44
CA THR A 177 -0.63 39.35 22.10
C THR A 177 -0.42 39.35 23.61
N LYS A 178 -1.45 39.65 24.38
CA LYS A 178 -1.45 39.62 25.85
C LYS A 178 -2.65 38.81 26.32
N ASP A 179 -2.44 37.98 27.34
CA ASP A 179 -3.48 37.44 28.22
C ASP A 179 -2.97 37.41 29.67
N ASN A 180 -3.73 36.78 30.58
CA ASN A 180 -3.36 36.60 32.00
C ASN A 180 -2.16 35.65 32.22
N ALA A 181 -1.66 34.97 31.19
CA ALA A 181 -0.62 33.95 31.30
C ALA A 181 0.72 34.39 30.68
N ALA A 182 0.66 35.08 29.55
CA ALA A 182 1.83 35.50 28.79
C ALA A 182 1.54 36.68 27.85
N CYS A 183 2.53 37.54 27.72
CA CYS A 183 2.67 38.46 26.62
C CYS A 183 3.56 37.79 25.57
N ASN A 184 3.19 37.81 24.28
CA ASN A 184 4.01 37.33 23.17
C ASN A 184 4.27 38.45 22.17
N LEU A 185 5.47 38.46 21.60
CA LEU A 185 5.89 39.34 20.51
C LEU A 185 6.15 38.50 19.27
N PHE A 186 5.54 38.88 18.16
CA PHE A 186 5.65 38.21 16.86
C PHE A 186 6.38 39.10 15.85
N TRP A 187 7.19 38.45 15.01
CA TRP A 187 7.87 39.04 13.86
C TRP A 187 7.66 38.17 12.63
N ASP A 188 7.05 38.72 11.58
CA ASP A 188 6.73 38.03 10.33
C ASP A 188 5.97 36.69 10.57
N GLY A 189 5.02 36.72 11.51
CA GLY A 189 4.16 35.59 11.87
C GLY A 189 4.77 34.62 12.90
N ALA A 190 6.05 34.75 13.26
CA ALA A 190 6.70 33.86 14.24
C ALA A 190 6.88 34.53 15.61
N VAL A 191 6.66 33.79 16.70
CA VAL A 191 6.94 34.26 18.07
C VAL A 191 8.45 34.46 18.24
N VAL A 192 8.87 35.70 18.54
CA VAL A 192 10.27 36.07 18.78
C VAL A 192 10.60 36.30 20.25
N GLN A 193 9.58 36.57 21.09
CA GLN A 193 9.76 36.71 22.52
C GLN A 193 8.46 36.39 23.27
N THR A 194 8.59 35.79 24.46
CA THR A 194 7.49 35.53 25.38
C THR A 194 7.86 36.01 26.78
N SER A 195 6.98 36.76 27.44
CA SER A 195 7.09 37.13 28.85
C SER A 195 5.95 36.52 29.65
N TYR A 196 6.29 35.78 30.71
CA TYR A 196 5.33 35.20 31.65
C TYR A 196 4.99 36.13 32.83
N GLY A 197 5.58 37.33 32.88
CA GLY A 197 5.26 38.38 33.87
C GLY A 197 4.30 39.43 33.31
N CYS A 198 3.38 39.00 32.44
CA CYS A 198 2.43 39.89 31.78
C CYS A 198 1.42 40.43 32.81
N PRO A 199 1.21 41.75 32.90
CA PRO A 199 0.24 42.32 33.83
C PRO A 199 -1.16 41.78 33.58
N ASN A 200 -1.94 41.50 34.61
CA ASN A 200 -3.33 41.04 34.44
C ASN A 200 -4.20 42.20 33.91
N THR A 201 -4.10 43.36 34.56
CA THR A 201 -4.73 44.61 34.16
C THR A 201 -3.69 45.62 33.70
N ILE A 202 -4.13 46.63 32.98
CA ILE A 202 -3.32 47.80 32.65
C ILE A 202 -4.11 49.01 33.11
N ASP A 203 -3.62 49.73 34.12
CA ASP A 203 -4.30 50.92 34.64
C ASP A 203 -4.23 52.06 33.62
N THR A 204 -5.34 52.33 32.92
CA THR A 204 -5.47 53.46 32.00
C THR A 204 -6.15 54.68 32.64
N SER A 205 -6.37 54.68 33.96
CA SER A 205 -7.14 55.74 34.65
C SER A 205 -6.50 57.13 34.56
N ARG A 206 -5.18 57.20 34.35
CA ARG A 206 -4.39 58.44 34.19
C ARG A 206 -3.85 58.65 32.78
N ALA A 207 -4.32 57.86 31.83
CA ALA A 207 -3.80 57.86 30.48
C ALA A 207 -4.25 59.08 29.66
N GLU A 208 -3.34 59.61 28.85
CA GLU A 208 -3.65 60.40 27.66
C GLU A 208 -4.17 59.48 26.53
N GLY A 209 -4.71 60.10 25.48
CA GLY A 209 -5.12 59.43 24.25
C GLY A 209 -4.00 58.62 23.58
N LEU A 210 -4.39 57.68 22.70
CA LEU A 210 -3.48 56.81 21.97
C LEU A 210 -2.62 57.61 21.00
N SER A 211 -1.31 57.43 21.07
CA SER A 211 -0.34 58.11 20.22
C SER A 211 0.34 57.11 19.28
N ILE A 212 0.35 57.42 17.99
CA ILE A 212 0.99 56.64 16.92
C ILE A 212 2.05 57.52 16.27
N GLY A 213 3.27 57.00 16.15
CA GLY A 213 4.40 57.70 15.54
C GLY A 213 5.11 58.72 16.43
N ARG A 214 4.71 58.89 17.71
CA ARG A 214 5.44 59.75 18.68
C ARG A 214 5.35 59.28 20.15
N LYS A 215 6.30 59.76 20.95
CA LYS A 215 6.22 59.84 22.43
C LYS A 215 5.47 61.10 22.89
N SER A 216 4.58 60.99 23.89
CA SER A 216 3.64 62.07 24.27
C SER A 216 4.19 63.23 25.14
N ASN A 217 5.47 63.29 25.56
CA ASN A 217 5.92 64.42 26.42
C ASN A 217 7.33 65.01 26.16
N SER A 218 7.43 66.28 26.53
CA SER A 218 8.08 67.46 25.93
C SER A 218 9.59 67.70 26.15
N THR A 219 10.41 66.68 26.43
CA THR A 219 11.87 66.90 26.64
C THR A 219 12.82 65.98 25.84
N GLY A 220 12.28 65.18 24.92
CA GLY A 220 13.07 64.42 23.95
C GLY A 220 12.13 63.70 22.99
N SER A 221 11.88 64.29 21.82
CA SER A 221 10.86 63.79 20.92
C SER A 221 11.38 62.61 20.10
N PHE A 222 10.91 61.40 20.45
CA PHE A 222 11.07 60.22 19.61
C PHE A 222 9.90 60.17 18.63
N TYR A 223 10.17 60.50 17.37
CA TYR A 223 9.22 60.41 16.26
C TYR A 223 9.59 59.23 15.38
N PHE A 224 8.59 58.47 14.93
CA PHE A 224 8.80 57.37 14.03
C PHE A 224 9.17 57.88 12.63
N ASN A 225 10.27 57.39 12.08
CA ASN A 225 10.63 57.58 10.69
C ASN A 225 10.33 56.30 9.89
N GLY A 226 9.25 56.27 9.13
CA GLY A 226 8.89 55.10 8.34
C GLY A 226 7.43 55.06 7.92
N THR A 227 7.01 53.91 7.41
CA THR A 227 5.67 53.65 6.90
C THR A 227 4.96 52.62 7.77
N LEU A 228 3.71 52.88 8.16
CA LEU A 228 2.81 51.94 8.84
C LEU A 228 1.59 51.62 7.97
N ASP A 229 1.20 50.35 7.97
CA ASP A 229 0.08 49.83 7.20
C ASP A 229 -0.70 48.81 8.05
N GLU A 230 -2.01 48.67 7.80
CA GLU A 230 -2.90 47.69 8.47
C GLU A 230 -2.81 47.64 10.01
N LEU A 231 -2.73 48.80 10.68
CA LEU A 231 -2.71 48.87 12.15
C LEU A 231 -4.05 48.44 12.75
N LYS A 232 -4.05 47.38 13.55
CA LYS A 232 -5.25 46.80 14.20
C LYS A 232 -5.00 46.60 15.69
N ILE A 233 -6.04 46.87 16.48
CA ILE A 233 -6.07 46.63 17.92
C ILE A 233 -7.33 45.82 18.24
N PHE A 234 -7.13 44.72 18.95
CA PHE A 234 -8.17 43.82 19.43
C PHE A 234 -8.12 43.78 20.95
N ASN A 235 -9.29 43.65 21.58
CA ASN A 235 -9.41 43.34 23.01
C ASN A 235 -9.52 41.82 23.26
N GLU A 236 -8.98 41.03 22.34
CA GLU A 236 -8.92 39.57 22.40
C GLU A 236 -7.49 39.12 22.09
N LYS A 237 -7.09 37.97 22.63
CA LYS A 237 -5.83 37.32 22.29
C LYS A 237 -6.05 36.45 21.06
N LEU A 238 -5.45 36.86 19.95
CA LEU A 238 -5.38 36.02 18.76
C LEU A 238 -4.37 34.88 18.98
N THR A 239 -4.69 33.74 18.40
CA THR A 239 -3.83 32.55 18.36
C THR A 239 -2.69 32.72 17.35
N ASP A 240 -1.61 31.94 17.52
CA ASP A 240 -0.48 31.93 16.58
C ASP A 240 -0.93 31.65 15.14
N ALA A 241 -1.95 30.81 14.95
CA ALA A 241 -2.52 30.50 13.64
C ALA A 241 -3.27 31.70 13.04
N GLU A 242 -4.05 32.43 13.84
CA GLU A 242 -4.73 33.64 13.40
C GLU A 242 -3.74 34.76 13.04
N ILE A 243 -2.69 34.95 13.85
CA ILE A 243 -1.60 35.89 13.55
C ILE A 243 -0.90 35.54 12.23
N ASP A 244 -0.66 34.25 12.00
CA ASP A 244 -0.05 33.78 10.77
C ASP A 244 -0.99 33.94 9.55
N VAL A 245 -2.30 33.79 9.72
CA VAL A 245 -3.30 34.14 8.67
C VAL A 245 -3.23 35.63 8.35
N HIS A 246 -3.17 36.52 9.35
CA HIS A 246 -2.99 37.97 9.14
C HIS A 246 -1.65 38.33 8.50
N TYR A 247 -0.61 37.53 8.73
CA TYR A 247 0.68 37.68 8.05
C TYR A 247 0.62 37.24 6.57
N ARG A 248 -0.05 36.12 6.27
CA ARG A 248 -0.07 35.51 4.92
C ARG A 248 -1.19 36.02 4.01
N SER A 249 -2.19 36.69 4.57
CA SER A 249 -3.36 37.17 3.83
C SER A 249 -3.70 38.61 4.14
N SER A 250 -4.42 39.24 3.23
CA SER A 250 -5.13 40.50 3.49
C SER A 250 -6.58 40.33 3.04
N LEU A 251 -7.51 40.66 3.94
CA LEU A 251 -8.91 40.77 3.63
C LEU A 251 -9.26 42.26 3.68
N ASN A 252 -9.30 42.89 2.51
CA ASN A 252 -9.44 44.34 2.41
C ASN A 252 -10.82 44.72 1.90
N LYS A 253 -11.47 45.64 2.60
CA LYS A 253 -12.71 46.26 2.14
C LYS A 253 -12.38 47.50 1.31
N TYR A 254 -12.48 47.41 -0.01
CA TYR A 254 -12.16 48.51 -0.93
C TYR A 254 -13.42 49.24 -1.47
N GLY A 255 -14.60 48.89 -0.97
CA GLY A 255 -15.85 49.58 -1.28
C GLY A 255 -16.97 49.22 -0.31
N TYR A 256 -18.11 49.92 -0.37
CA TYR A 256 -19.24 49.73 0.55
C TYR A 256 -19.67 48.25 0.69
N ASN A 257 -19.68 47.52 -0.43
CA ASN A 257 -20.04 46.09 -0.52
C ASN A 257 -18.94 45.21 -1.13
N ASN A 258 -17.71 45.71 -1.29
CA ASN A 258 -16.66 45.00 -2.02
C ASN A 258 -15.49 44.64 -1.12
N TRP A 259 -15.11 43.37 -1.16
CA TRP A 259 -14.00 42.79 -0.41
C TRP A 259 -13.04 42.09 -1.38
N THR A 260 -11.74 42.25 -1.15
CA THR A 260 -10.70 41.49 -1.85
C THR A 260 -9.95 40.67 -0.83
N LEU A 261 -9.87 39.36 -1.10
CA LEU A 261 -9.02 38.42 -0.39
C LEU A 261 -7.79 38.13 -1.26
N TYR A 262 -6.62 38.45 -0.75
CA TYR A 262 -5.35 38.06 -1.36
C TYR A 262 -4.62 37.07 -0.45
N ILE A 263 -4.25 35.91 -1.01
CA ILE A 263 -3.50 34.85 -0.32
C ILE A 263 -2.27 34.51 -1.15
N ASN A 264 -1.07 34.64 -0.56
CA ASN A 264 0.16 34.20 -1.19
C ASN A 264 0.62 32.86 -0.59
N GLN A 265 0.22 31.75 -1.23
CA GLN A 265 0.54 30.40 -0.76
C GLN A 265 1.57 29.72 -1.68
N THR A 266 2.70 29.31 -1.10
CA THR A 266 3.77 28.55 -1.77
C THR A 266 3.83 27.12 -1.24
N ASN A 267 4.43 26.20 -2.01
CA ASN A 267 4.54 24.76 -1.66
C ASN A 267 3.20 24.04 -1.54
N LEU A 268 2.29 24.26 -2.49
CA LEU A 268 1.09 23.44 -2.61
C LEU A 268 1.49 21.97 -2.80
N THR A 269 0.83 21.09 -2.06
CA THR A 269 0.97 19.64 -2.18
C THR A 269 0.44 19.22 -3.54
N VAL A 270 1.24 18.46 -4.28
CA VAL A 270 0.89 17.90 -5.59
C VAL A 270 -0.40 17.07 -5.48
N GLY A 271 -1.37 17.33 -6.36
CA GLY A 271 -2.66 16.64 -6.39
C GLY A 271 -3.65 17.04 -5.28
N ALA A 272 -3.24 17.86 -4.30
CA ALA A 272 -4.14 18.35 -3.28
C ALA A 272 -5.04 19.47 -3.82
N SER A 273 -6.28 19.49 -3.35
CA SER A 273 -7.26 20.52 -3.67
C SER A 273 -7.38 21.52 -2.53
N TYR A 274 -7.27 22.80 -2.87
CA TYR A 274 -7.35 23.93 -1.95
C TYR A 274 -8.64 24.69 -2.25
N ASN A 275 -9.57 24.61 -1.31
CA ASN A 275 -10.89 25.20 -1.42
C ASN A 275 -10.90 26.52 -0.64
N TYR A 276 -11.34 27.59 -1.30
CA TYR A 276 -11.50 28.91 -0.70
C TYR A 276 -12.93 29.39 -0.86
N ASP A 277 -13.53 29.80 0.24
CA ASP A 277 -14.83 30.43 0.31
C ASP A 277 -14.79 31.62 1.29
N ILE A 278 -15.72 32.55 1.11
CA ILE A 278 -15.89 33.70 2.00
C ILE A 278 -17.21 33.51 2.72
N TYR A 279 -17.15 33.46 4.05
CA TYR A 279 -18.31 33.39 4.92
C TYR A 279 -18.67 34.77 5.49
N TYR A 280 -19.94 35.15 5.37
CA TYR A 280 -20.50 36.34 5.99
C TYR A 280 -21.67 35.96 6.91
N ALA A 281 -21.70 36.52 8.12
CA ALA A 281 -22.81 36.37 9.07
C ALA A 281 -23.28 37.74 9.58
N GLY A 282 -24.57 38.02 9.41
CA GLY A 282 -25.27 39.19 9.95
C GLY A 282 -25.94 38.94 11.31
N ARG A 283 -26.31 40.01 12.01
CA ARG A 283 -26.90 40.00 13.38
C ARG A 283 -28.28 39.32 13.52
N ALA A 284 -28.90 38.84 12.45
CA ALA A 284 -30.22 38.21 12.47
C ALA A 284 -30.25 36.93 11.63
N SER A 285 -29.57 35.87 12.09
CA SER A 285 -29.66 34.51 11.56
C SER A 285 -29.44 34.36 10.04
N PHE A 286 -28.82 35.36 9.42
CA PHE A 286 -28.53 35.40 7.99
C PHE A 286 -27.04 35.20 7.83
N SER A 287 -26.66 34.02 7.37
CA SER A 287 -25.33 33.74 6.91
C SER A 287 -25.36 33.35 5.44
N SER A 288 -24.32 33.74 4.71
CA SER A 288 -24.16 33.38 3.31
C SER A 288 -22.68 33.10 3.06
N THR A 289 -22.44 32.05 2.31
CA THR A 289 -21.12 31.61 1.90
C THR A 289 -20.98 31.84 0.40
N SER A 290 -19.82 32.30 -0.05
CA SER A 290 -19.54 32.36 -1.48
C SER A 290 -19.51 30.95 -2.10
N GLU A 291 -19.51 30.89 -3.42
CA GLU A 291 -19.11 29.67 -4.12
C GLU A 291 -17.68 29.25 -3.72
N ILE A 292 -17.46 27.93 -3.66
CA ILE A 292 -16.14 27.37 -3.37
C ILE A 292 -15.26 27.53 -4.60
N ARG A 293 -14.13 28.23 -4.44
CA ARG A 293 -13.07 28.29 -5.44
C ARG A 293 -12.05 27.19 -5.15
N ARG A 294 -11.99 26.19 -6.03
CA ARG A 294 -11.03 25.07 -5.95
C ARG A 294 -9.79 25.37 -6.78
N ILE A 295 -8.62 25.27 -6.14
CA ILE A 295 -7.31 25.36 -6.78
C ILE A 295 -6.58 24.05 -6.51
N SER A 296 -6.17 23.34 -7.56
CA SER A 296 -5.41 22.09 -7.42
C SER A 296 -3.91 22.35 -7.53
N GLY A 297 -3.11 21.64 -6.72
CA GLY A 297 -1.66 21.59 -6.91
C GLY A 297 -1.31 20.74 -8.12
N ASN A 298 -0.54 21.29 -9.07
CA ASN A 298 -0.20 20.66 -10.35
C ASN A 298 0.40 19.25 -10.17
N ALA A 299 -0.18 18.26 -10.87
CA ALA A 299 0.23 16.86 -10.87
C ALA A 299 1.05 16.51 -12.13
N ALA A 300 1.97 15.56 -11.98
CA ALA A 300 2.72 15.05 -13.12
C ALA A 300 1.87 14.03 -13.91
N PRO A 301 2.01 13.96 -15.25
CA PRO A 301 1.34 12.93 -16.05
C PRO A 301 1.70 11.52 -15.59
N THR A 302 0.72 10.61 -15.63
CA THR A 302 0.85 9.19 -15.25
C THR A 302 0.55 8.28 -16.44
N PHE A 303 0.88 6.98 -16.35
CA PHE A 303 0.77 6.04 -17.47
C PHE A 303 -0.19 4.90 -17.13
N ILE A 304 -1.24 4.76 -17.93
CA ILE A 304 -2.24 3.68 -17.80
C ILE A 304 -1.79 2.46 -18.59
N LEU A 305 -1.28 2.70 -19.79
CA LEU A 305 -0.82 1.66 -20.70
C LEU A 305 0.48 2.10 -21.34
N VAL A 306 1.47 1.21 -21.32
CA VAL A 306 2.67 1.30 -22.15
C VAL A 306 2.89 -0.09 -22.74
N SER A 307 2.56 -0.26 -24.01
CA SER A 307 2.70 -1.54 -24.70
C SER A 307 3.46 -1.39 -26.01
N ASN A 308 4.02 -2.50 -26.48
CA ASN A 308 4.72 -2.57 -27.76
C ASN A 308 4.28 -3.80 -28.54
N THR A 309 4.34 -3.73 -29.87
CA THR A 309 4.06 -4.84 -30.78
C THR A 309 5.11 -4.89 -31.89
N PRO A 310 5.72 -6.04 -32.20
CA PRO A 310 5.66 -7.30 -31.44
C PRO A 310 6.22 -7.16 -30.01
N SER A 311 5.70 -7.98 -29.08
CA SER A 311 6.11 -8.02 -27.66
C SER A 311 6.77 -9.34 -27.26
N SER A 312 6.64 -10.38 -28.07
CA SER A 312 7.22 -11.69 -27.79
C SER A 312 8.72 -11.65 -28.06
N ILE A 313 9.51 -12.33 -27.23
CA ILE A 313 10.96 -12.43 -27.45
C ILE A 313 11.28 -13.10 -28.80
N ASN A 314 10.38 -13.96 -29.30
CA ASN A 314 10.54 -14.72 -30.55
C ASN A 314 10.28 -13.89 -31.82
N ASP A 315 9.75 -12.68 -31.68
CA ASP A 315 9.42 -11.79 -32.81
C ASP A 315 10.22 -10.48 -32.76
N VAL A 316 10.93 -10.22 -31.67
CA VAL A 316 11.74 -9.02 -31.47
C VAL A 316 13.16 -9.29 -31.94
N ASP A 317 13.37 -9.16 -33.25
CA ASP A 317 14.65 -9.40 -33.91
C ASP A 317 15.41 -8.10 -34.28
N PRO A 318 16.73 -8.17 -34.53
CA PRO A 318 17.45 -7.08 -35.18
C PRO A 318 16.84 -6.69 -36.54
N ASN A 319 16.67 -5.39 -36.80
CA ASN A 319 15.94 -4.80 -37.94
C ASN A 319 14.40 -4.93 -37.92
N THR A 320 13.80 -5.36 -36.82
CA THR A 320 12.34 -5.34 -36.67
C THR A 320 11.86 -3.95 -36.26
N THR A 321 10.74 -3.50 -36.84
CA THR A 321 10.02 -2.28 -36.42
C THR A 321 9.10 -2.59 -35.25
N ILE A 322 9.29 -1.89 -34.14
CA ILE A 322 8.46 -1.99 -32.93
C ILE A 322 7.47 -0.83 -32.88
N TYR A 323 6.19 -1.13 -32.74
CA TYR A 323 5.12 -0.14 -32.58
C TYR A 323 4.75 -0.01 -31.11
N PHE A 324 4.89 1.19 -30.56
CA PHE A 324 4.52 1.53 -29.19
C PHE A 324 3.15 2.19 -29.17
N THR A 325 2.32 1.75 -28.23
CA THR A 325 1.02 2.35 -27.90
C THR A 325 1.05 2.74 -26.43
N VAL A 326 0.77 4.02 -26.15
CA VAL A 326 0.83 4.58 -24.80
C VAL A 326 -0.46 5.32 -24.49
N ASN A 327 -1.00 5.15 -23.29
CA ASN A 327 -2.11 5.96 -22.78
C ASN A 327 -1.65 6.69 -21.51
N VAL A 328 -1.64 8.01 -21.57
CA VAL A 328 -1.23 8.91 -20.49
C VAL A 328 -2.48 9.46 -19.81
N SER A 329 -2.49 9.45 -18.48
CA SER A 329 -3.48 10.16 -17.65
C SER A 329 -2.85 11.44 -17.11
N ASP A 330 -3.60 12.54 -17.17
CA ASP A 330 -3.23 13.81 -16.56
C ASP A 330 -4.45 14.41 -15.86
N THR A 331 -4.43 14.39 -14.52
CA THR A 331 -5.58 14.81 -13.70
C THR A 331 -5.94 16.27 -13.85
N ASP A 332 -4.97 17.12 -14.22
CA ASP A 332 -5.17 18.55 -14.41
C ASP A 332 -5.49 18.90 -15.87
N SER A 333 -5.59 17.88 -16.74
CA SER A 333 -5.91 18.01 -18.18
C SER A 333 -4.99 19.00 -18.91
N ASN A 334 -3.73 19.09 -18.47
CA ASN A 334 -2.75 20.06 -18.97
C ASN A 334 -1.54 19.38 -19.63
N PHE A 335 -1.69 18.12 -20.03
CA PHE A 335 -0.70 17.31 -20.75
C PHE A 335 -0.15 18.01 -22.00
N ASP A 336 1.18 18.04 -22.15
CA ASP A 336 1.85 18.68 -23.29
C ASP A 336 2.45 17.68 -24.28
N THR A 337 3.52 16.97 -23.91
CA THR A 337 4.17 16.04 -24.84
C THR A 337 4.61 14.75 -24.17
N ALA A 338 4.67 13.68 -24.94
CA ALA A 338 5.41 12.48 -24.54
C ALA A 338 6.52 12.13 -25.53
N ILE A 339 7.60 11.59 -24.99
CA ILE A 339 8.82 11.26 -25.69
C ILE A 339 9.17 9.83 -25.33
N LEU A 340 9.29 8.97 -26.33
CA LEU A 340 9.92 7.67 -26.19
C LEU A 340 11.42 7.90 -26.04
N GLN A 341 11.95 7.56 -24.87
CA GLN A 341 13.39 7.51 -24.62
C GLN A 341 13.85 6.07 -24.72
N TYR A 342 14.79 5.78 -25.60
CA TYR A 342 15.36 4.43 -25.72
C TYR A 342 16.88 4.47 -25.86
N ARG A 343 17.55 3.39 -25.45
CA ARG A 343 19.01 3.22 -25.61
C ARG A 343 19.38 1.75 -25.74
N ALA A 344 20.41 1.46 -26.52
CA ALA A 344 21.03 0.15 -26.51
C ALA A 344 21.89 -0.03 -25.24
N THR A 345 22.17 -1.27 -24.86
CA THR A 345 22.98 -1.59 -23.65
C THR A 345 24.38 -0.96 -23.70
N ALA A 346 24.92 -0.76 -24.91
CA ALA A 346 26.24 -0.17 -25.11
C ALA A 346 26.26 1.36 -24.97
N ASP A 347 25.10 2.02 -24.97
CA ASP A 347 25.00 3.48 -25.00
C ASP A 347 24.75 4.04 -23.59
N SER A 348 25.50 5.09 -23.23
CA SER A 348 25.27 5.81 -21.97
C SER A 348 24.04 6.72 -22.03
N ASP A 349 23.77 7.28 -23.22
CA ASP A 349 22.83 8.36 -23.42
C ASP A 349 21.50 7.85 -23.99
N TRP A 350 20.39 8.50 -23.63
CA TRP A 350 19.07 8.17 -24.15
C TRP A 350 18.84 8.87 -25.49
N THR A 351 18.32 8.14 -26.47
CA THR A 351 17.79 8.70 -27.72
C THR A 351 16.32 9.02 -27.51
N ASN A 352 15.93 10.25 -27.87
CA ASN A 352 14.58 10.78 -27.64
C ASN A 352 13.82 10.88 -28.96
N VAL A 353 12.61 10.34 -28.98
CA VAL A 353 11.70 10.47 -30.13
C VAL A 353 10.33 10.90 -29.64
N THR A 354 9.85 12.04 -30.12
CA THR A 354 8.54 12.59 -29.75
C THR A 354 7.42 11.72 -30.31
N MET A 355 6.51 11.29 -29.43
CA MET A 355 5.35 10.48 -29.79
C MET A 355 4.25 11.33 -30.44
N THR A 356 3.41 10.68 -31.25
CA THR A 356 2.28 11.33 -31.90
C THR A 356 0.98 11.02 -31.16
N ASN A 357 0.17 12.06 -30.91
CA ASN A 357 -1.12 11.91 -30.27
C ASN A 357 -2.11 11.24 -31.24
N THR A 358 -2.81 10.22 -30.75
CA THR A 358 -3.91 9.55 -31.46
C THR A 358 -5.29 9.98 -30.96
N SER A 359 -5.37 10.61 -29.78
CA SER A 359 -6.59 11.20 -29.21
C SER A 359 -6.43 12.70 -28.93
N ALA A 360 -7.52 13.36 -28.52
CA ALA A 360 -7.47 14.70 -27.98
C ALA A 360 -6.62 14.73 -26.70
N LYS A 361 -5.97 15.88 -26.45
CA LYS A 361 -5.27 16.16 -25.18
C LYS A 361 -6.33 16.54 -24.14
N ASP A 362 -6.59 15.63 -23.22
CA ASP A 362 -7.55 15.78 -22.12
C ASP A 362 -7.05 14.95 -20.93
N TYR A 363 -7.93 14.63 -19.98
CA TYR A 363 -7.62 13.72 -18.86
C TYR A 363 -6.91 12.44 -19.32
N TYR A 364 -7.30 11.88 -20.47
CA TYR A 364 -6.64 10.74 -21.10
C TYR A 364 -6.13 11.09 -22.50
N THR A 365 -4.86 10.83 -22.76
CA THR A 365 -4.24 11.02 -24.07
C THR A 365 -3.59 9.73 -24.56
N GLY A 366 -4.14 9.17 -25.64
CA GLY A 366 -3.54 8.08 -26.40
C GLY A 366 -2.45 8.59 -27.34
N LEU A 367 -1.33 7.87 -27.38
CA LEU A 367 -0.17 8.16 -28.22
C LEU A 367 0.37 6.90 -28.89
N ASN A 368 0.98 7.07 -30.05
CA ASN A 368 1.71 6.00 -30.73
C ASN A 368 3.05 6.48 -31.29
N ILE A 369 3.94 5.52 -31.52
CA ILE A 369 5.18 5.73 -32.29
C ILE A 369 5.74 4.39 -32.80
N SER A 370 6.53 4.41 -33.86
CA SER A 370 7.30 3.25 -34.32
C SER A 370 8.81 3.48 -34.16
N LEU A 371 9.53 2.42 -33.80
CA LEU A 371 10.99 2.40 -33.66
C LEU A 371 11.57 1.26 -34.50
N ASP A 372 12.48 1.58 -35.41
CA ASP A 372 13.24 0.56 -36.12
C ASP A 372 14.47 0.15 -35.29
N LEU A 373 14.54 -1.14 -34.93
CA LEU A 373 15.70 -1.67 -34.21
C LEU A 373 16.91 -1.77 -35.14
N GLY A 374 18.10 -1.53 -34.59
CA GLY A 374 19.35 -1.66 -35.34
C GLY A 374 19.68 -3.11 -35.73
N ALA A 375 20.60 -3.28 -36.68
CA ALA A 375 21.01 -4.59 -37.20
C ALA A 375 21.85 -5.44 -36.22
N THR A 376 22.22 -4.90 -35.06
CA THR A 376 23.07 -5.57 -34.07
C THR A 376 22.24 -6.17 -32.94
N GLU A 377 22.59 -7.39 -32.54
CA GLU A 377 22.00 -8.06 -31.38
C GLU A 377 22.36 -7.32 -30.08
N THR A 378 21.35 -6.76 -29.41
CA THR A 378 21.55 -6.02 -28.17
C THR A 378 20.22 -5.86 -27.42
N ASN A 379 20.29 -5.60 -26.11
CA ASN A 379 19.09 -5.18 -25.39
C ASN A 379 18.88 -3.69 -25.57
N TYR A 380 17.65 -3.31 -25.90
CA TYR A 380 17.18 -1.93 -25.91
C TYR A 380 16.36 -1.68 -24.66
N THR A 381 16.79 -0.75 -23.82
CA THR A 381 15.96 -0.27 -22.70
C THR A 381 15.21 0.97 -23.17
N TYR A 382 13.90 1.00 -22.95
CA TYR A 382 13.06 2.16 -23.25
C TYR A 382 12.22 2.59 -22.05
N ARG A 383 11.80 3.85 -22.06
CA ARG A 383 10.84 4.46 -21.14
C ARG A 383 10.12 5.61 -21.83
N ILE A 384 8.97 6.01 -21.29
CA ILE A 384 8.22 7.17 -21.75
C ILE A 384 8.47 8.32 -20.79
N TYR A 385 8.84 9.46 -21.34
CA TYR A 385 8.93 10.74 -20.67
C TYR A 385 7.72 11.57 -21.08
N ALA A 386 6.86 11.94 -20.14
CA ALA A 386 5.70 12.79 -20.39
C ALA A 386 5.86 14.09 -19.59
N ASN A 387 5.54 15.23 -20.19
CA ASN A 387 5.50 16.51 -19.50
C ASN A 387 4.19 17.23 -19.73
N ASP A 388 3.79 18.03 -18.76
CA ASP A 388 2.66 18.96 -18.85
C ASP A 388 3.11 20.35 -19.32
N THR A 389 2.13 21.24 -19.49
CA THR A 389 2.34 22.66 -19.87
C THR A 389 2.93 23.52 -18.76
N LEU A 390 2.93 23.05 -17.51
CA LEU A 390 3.46 23.75 -16.33
C LEU A 390 4.87 23.26 -15.94
N GLY A 391 5.41 22.27 -16.65
CA GLY A 391 6.75 21.73 -16.49
C GLY A 391 6.88 20.52 -15.57
N SER A 392 5.80 19.94 -15.04
CA SER A 392 5.89 18.66 -14.31
C SER A 392 6.14 17.51 -15.27
N VAL A 393 6.83 16.49 -14.77
CA VAL A 393 7.35 15.39 -15.57
C VAL A 393 6.95 14.04 -14.97
N GLY A 394 6.29 13.23 -15.79
CA GLY A 394 6.05 11.81 -15.56
C GLY A 394 7.09 10.94 -16.27
N LEU A 395 7.57 9.90 -15.59
CA LEU A 395 8.44 8.88 -16.17
C LEU A 395 7.82 7.49 -16.01
N SER A 396 7.71 6.74 -17.10
CA SER A 396 7.32 5.34 -17.01
C SER A 396 8.45 4.49 -16.41
N GLY A 397 8.11 3.28 -15.97
CA GLY A 397 9.11 2.26 -15.67
C GLY A 397 10.01 1.97 -16.88
N ASN A 398 11.24 1.53 -16.60
CA ASN A 398 12.16 1.08 -17.65
C ASN A 398 11.80 -0.34 -18.08
N THR A 399 11.56 -0.53 -19.37
CA THR A 399 11.32 -1.85 -19.97
C THR A 399 12.46 -2.20 -20.91
N THR A 400 12.84 -3.47 -20.96
CA THR A 400 13.95 -3.93 -21.81
C THR A 400 13.44 -4.88 -22.88
N LEU A 401 13.70 -4.52 -24.15
CA LEU A 401 13.48 -5.36 -25.32
C LEU A 401 14.78 -6.09 -25.66
N GLN A 402 14.70 -7.40 -25.81
CA GLN A 402 15.85 -8.23 -26.13
C GLN A 402 15.84 -8.50 -27.63
N ALA A 403 16.62 -7.74 -28.39
CA ALA A 403 16.69 -7.92 -29.84
C ALA A 403 17.81 -8.92 -30.18
N PHE A 404 17.50 -10.22 -30.13
CA PHE A 404 18.45 -11.30 -30.43
C PHE A 404 17.80 -12.32 -31.35
N TRP A 405 18.58 -12.85 -32.29
CA TRP A 405 18.16 -14.03 -33.02
C TRP A 405 18.16 -15.23 -32.07
N ASP A 406 17.05 -15.96 -32.00
CA ASP A 406 16.88 -17.03 -31.01
C ASP A 406 16.86 -18.44 -31.62
N ARG A 407 16.96 -19.46 -30.75
CA ARG A 407 16.96 -20.89 -31.12
C ARG A 407 15.86 -21.64 -30.40
N THR A 408 14.69 -21.01 -30.26
CA THR A 408 13.56 -21.55 -29.53
C THR A 408 12.80 -22.62 -30.32
N TRP A 409 12.18 -23.57 -29.61
CA TRP A 409 11.37 -24.61 -30.24
C TRP A 409 10.42 -25.28 -29.25
N THR A 410 9.39 -25.93 -29.78
CA THR A 410 8.40 -26.70 -29.01
C THR A 410 8.16 -28.08 -29.62
N MET A 411 7.57 -28.98 -28.84
CA MET A 411 7.24 -30.34 -29.25
C MET A 411 5.90 -30.75 -28.65
N GLY A 412 5.11 -31.53 -29.39
CA GLY A 412 3.84 -32.09 -28.90
C GLY A 412 3.42 -33.35 -29.65
N PHE A 413 2.81 -34.30 -28.94
CA PHE A 413 2.21 -35.51 -29.49
C PHE A 413 0.70 -35.33 -29.74
N ALA A 414 0.19 -35.89 -30.84
CA ALA A 414 -1.19 -35.63 -31.29
C ALA A 414 -2.30 -36.35 -30.49
N TYR A 415 -1.96 -37.32 -29.63
CA TYR A 415 -2.93 -38.15 -28.91
C TYR A 415 -2.54 -38.35 -27.45
N ASP A 416 -3.51 -38.27 -26.54
CA ASP A 416 -3.27 -38.49 -25.11
C ASP A 416 -3.13 -39.98 -24.76
N SER A 417 -3.81 -40.87 -25.50
CA SER A 417 -3.75 -42.31 -25.30
C SER A 417 -3.85 -43.14 -26.59
N VAL A 418 -3.24 -44.33 -26.58
CA VAL A 418 -3.23 -45.26 -27.73
C VAL A 418 -3.28 -46.69 -27.23
N SER A 419 -4.15 -47.54 -27.81
CA SER A 419 -4.31 -48.95 -27.42
C SER A 419 -3.74 -49.97 -28.42
N GLY A 420 -3.34 -51.14 -27.92
CA GLY A 420 -2.87 -52.28 -28.72
C GLY A 420 -2.77 -53.60 -27.95
N ARG A 421 -2.83 -54.73 -28.68
CA ARG A 421 -2.78 -56.09 -28.08
C ARG A 421 -1.39 -56.44 -27.57
N TYR A 422 -1.31 -57.48 -26.74
CA TYR A 422 -0.03 -58.05 -26.31
C TYR A 422 0.93 -58.30 -27.47
N ASN A 423 2.11 -57.69 -27.39
CA ASN A 423 3.19 -57.79 -28.38
C ASN A 423 2.79 -57.34 -29.80
N GLN A 424 1.70 -56.57 -29.94
CA GLN A 424 1.30 -56.01 -31.23
C GLN A 424 2.17 -54.82 -31.58
N ASN A 425 2.66 -54.79 -32.82
CA ASN A 425 3.25 -53.60 -33.41
C ASN A 425 2.15 -52.78 -34.09
N LYS A 426 1.94 -51.56 -33.62
CA LYS A 426 0.93 -50.63 -34.16
C LYS A 426 1.51 -49.23 -34.30
N GLU A 427 0.95 -48.48 -35.23
CA GLU A 427 1.12 -47.03 -35.27
C GLU A 427 0.46 -46.40 -34.06
N ILE A 428 1.21 -45.52 -33.39
CA ILE A 428 0.82 -44.90 -32.13
C ILE A 428 0.34 -43.47 -32.38
N GLY A 429 1.01 -42.71 -33.24
CA GLY A 429 0.56 -41.35 -33.54
C GLY A 429 1.65 -40.45 -34.08
N ASN A 430 1.33 -39.16 -34.19
CA ASN A 430 2.19 -38.17 -34.79
C ASN A 430 2.83 -37.27 -33.72
N LEU A 431 4.16 -37.24 -33.68
CA LEU A 431 4.96 -36.30 -32.89
C LEU A 431 5.31 -35.09 -33.76
N THR A 432 4.94 -33.89 -33.32
CA THR A 432 5.23 -32.64 -34.03
C THR A 432 6.28 -31.83 -33.28
N VAL A 433 7.28 -31.35 -34.00
CA VAL A 433 8.33 -30.45 -33.53
C VAL A 433 8.17 -29.12 -34.26
N ASN A 434 8.07 -28.01 -33.55
CA ASN A 434 7.95 -26.67 -34.11
C ASN A 434 9.19 -25.85 -33.78
N ASN A 435 9.96 -25.44 -34.79
CA ASN A 435 11.11 -24.56 -34.62
C ASN A 435 10.64 -23.11 -34.60
N THR A 436 10.48 -22.52 -33.42
CA THR A 436 9.99 -21.14 -33.27
C THR A 436 11.09 -20.10 -33.44
N GLY A 437 12.36 -20.50 -33.38
CA GLY A 437 13.50 -19.61 -33.52
C GLY A 437 13.99 -19.40 -34.95
N ASP A 438 15.05 -18.61 -35.05
CA ASP A 438 15.55 -18.02 -36.30
C ASP A 438 16.67 -18.84 -36.95
N TYR A 439 17.23 -19.78 -36.20
CA TYR A 439 18.25 -20.70 -36.71
C TYR A 439 17.65 -22.08 -37.01
N ALA A 440 18.29 -22.79 -37.94
CA ALA A 440 17.96 -24.17 -38.24
C ALA A 440 18.17 -25.06 -37.00
N LEU A 441 17.11 -25.77 -36.59
CA LEU A 441 17.13 -26.67 -35.44
C LEU A 441 17.44 -28.11 -35.86
N THR A 442 18.27 -28.79 -35.06
CA THR A 442 18.47 -30.24 -35.16
C THR A 442 18.00 -30.89 -33.87
N VAL A 443 16.98 -31.74 -33.93
CA VAL A 443 16.47 -32.48 -32.76
C VAL A 443 16.88 -33.94 -32.85
N VAL A 444 17.40 -34.46 -31.74
CA VAL A 444 17.69 -35.88 -31.52
C VAL A 444 16.68 -36.44 -30.53
N TYR A 445 15.88 -37.40 -30.98
CA TYR A 445 14.99 -38.13 -30.10
C TYR A 445 15.76 -39.17 -29.28
N VAL A 446 15.58 -39.16 -27.97
CA VAL A 446 16.10 -40.15 -27.02
C VAL A 446 14.90 -40.85 -26.40
N GLY A 447 14.53 -41.99 -26.95
CA GLY A 447 13.53 -42.85 -26.30
C GLY A 447 14.09 -43.38 -24.99
N ASP A 448 13.28 -43.35 -23.93
CA ASP A 448 13.56 -44.11 -22.72
C ASP A 448 13.67 -45.60 -23.05
N ASP A 449 14.36 -46.37 -22.21
CA ASP A 449 14.55 -47.83 -22.29
C ASP A 449 13.23 -48.55 -21.93
N SER A 450 12.14 -48.04 -22.50
CA SER A 450 10.78 -48.42 -22.25
C SER A 450 10.56 -49.83 -22.78
N PRO A 451 9.92 -50.73 -22.01
CA PRO A 451 9.70 -52.12 -22.40
C PRO A 451 8.81 -52.27 -23.66
N PHE A 452 8.25 -51.17 -24.17
CA PHE A 452 7.32 -51.10 -25.29
C PHE A 452 8.00 -50.89 -26.67
N GLY A 453 9.34 -50.87 -26.74
CA GLY A 453 10.08 -50.92 -28.01
C GLY A 453 9.55 -49.95 -29.08
N LEU A 454 9.53 -48.66 -28.75
CA LEU A 454 9.05 -47.60 -29.65
C LEU A 454 10.05 -47.40 -30.80
N TYR A 455 9.53 -47.25 -32.00
CA TYR A 455 10.33 -46.99 -33.18
C TYR A 455 9.53 -46.24 -34.23
N TYR A 456 10.22 -45.53 -35.11
CA TYR A 456 9.61 -45.02 -36.33
C TYR A 456 10.30 -45.66 -37.54
N LYS A 457 9.61 -45.66 -38.68
CA LYS A 457 10.15 -46.21 -39.94
C LYS A 457 10.48 -45.07 -40.88
N ASP A 458 11.76 -44.80 -41.06
CA ASP A 458 12.26 -43.93 -42.13
C ASP A 458 12.80 -44.80 -43.26
N SER A 459 12.32 -44.58 -44.49
CA SER A 459 12.88 -45.23 -45.68
C SER A 459 12.93 -46.78 -45.62
N GLY A 460 12.09 -47.40 -44.78
CA GLY A 460 12.00 -48.85 -44.60
C GLY A 460 12.84 -49.45 -43.47
N GLU A 461 13.70 -48.66 -42.80
CA GLU A 461 14.51 -49.10 -41.66
C GLU A 461 13.89 -48.64 -40.32
N THR A 462 13.97 -49.50 -39.31
CA THR A 462 13.48 -49.23 -37.94
C THR A 462 14.51 -48.41 -37.18
N GLN A 463 14.13 -47.22 -36.72
CA GLN A 463 15.03 -46.29 -36.04
C GLN A 463 14.48 -45.94 -34.64
N THR A 464 15.37 -45.90 -33.63
CA THR A 464 15.06 -45.54 -32.22
C THR A 464 15.63 -44.17 -31.82
N SER A 465 16.47 -43.59 -32.67
CA SER A 465 16.95 -42.22 -32.58
C SER A 465 16.99 -41.64 -33.98
N PHE A 466 16.65 -40.37 -34.14
CA PHE A 466 16.72 -39.70 -35.43
C PHE A 466 17.29 -38.31 -35.27
N THR A 467 18.11 -37.92 -36.23
CA THR A 467 18.59 -36.55 -36.36
C THR A 467 17.71 -35.88 -37.41
N LEU A 468 16.82 -34.98 -36.97
CA LEU A 468 16.16 -34.10 -37.93
C LEU A 468 17.22 -33.17 -38.51
N THR A 469 17.78 -33.58 -39.65
CA THR A 469 18.74 -32.77 -40.41
C THR A 469 18.15 -32.53 -41.78
N SER A 470 17.52 -31.38 -41.95
CA SER A 470 17.62 -30.54 -43.15
C SER A 470 16.56 -29.45 -43.09
N ASN A 471 17.04 -28.22 -42.94
CA ASN A 471 16.42 -26.99 -43.40
C ASN A 471 14.92 -26.86 -43.09
N ALA A 472 14.55 -26.94 -41.81
CA ALA A 472 13.49 -26.07 -41.39
C ALA A 472 14.04 -24.65 -41.56
N THR A 473 13.51 -23.87 -42.51
CA THR A 473 13.72 -22.42 -42.46
C THR A 473 13.21 -21.93 -41.10
N SER A 474 13.76 -20.82 -40.57
CA SER A 474 13.26 -20.20 -39.33
C SER A 474 11.72 -20.22 -39.30
N LYS A 475 11.11 -20.62 -38.18
CA LYS A 475 9.64 -20.63 -38.01
C LYS A 475 8.91 -21.72 -38.83
N GLU A 476 9.41 -22.97 -38.82
CA GLU A 476 8.77 -24.12 -39.48
C GLU A 476 8.46 -25.29 -38.52
N SER A 477 7.40 -26.04 -38.82
CA SER A 477 6.98 -27.24 -38.08
C SER A 477 7.16 -28.53 -38.89
N LYS A 478 7.49 -29.62 -38.19
CA LYS A 478 7.67 -30.95 -38.79
C LYS A 478 7.01 -32.03 -37.94
N THR A 479 6.30 -32.94 -38.61
CA THR A 479 5.56 -34.03 -37.97
C THR A 479 6.15 -35.38 -38.34
N ILE A 480 6.22 -36.29 -37.37
CA ILE A 480 6.79 -37.65 -37.48
C ILE A 480 5.80 -38.67 -36.96
N GLN A 481 5.58 -39.72 -37.75
CA GLN A 481 4.70 -40.82 -37.41
C GLN A 481 5.46 -41.87 -36.59
N MET A 482 4.96 -42.20 -35.40
CA MET A 482 5.57 -43.08 -34.41
C MET A 482 4.84 -44.43 -34.34
N ASN A 483 5.60 -45.53 -34.23
CA ASN A 483 5.09 -46.87 -33.99
C ASN A 483 5.64 -47.41 -32.66
N GLY A 484 4.99 -48.45 -32.12
CA GLY A 484 5.52 -49.14 -30.96
C GLY A 484 4.86 -50.48 -30.70
N THR A 485 5.44 -51.17 -29.72
CA THR A 485 5.12 -52.55 -29.34
C THR A 485 4.43 -52.57 -27.98
N PHE A 486 3.19 -53.03 -27.93
CA PHE A 486 2.44 -53.08 -26.67
C PHE A 486 2.94 -54.22 -25.77
N GLY A 487 2.89 -54.02 -24.45
CA GLY A 487 3.47 -54.94 -23.46
C GLY A 487 2.80 -56.31 -23.39
N ALA A 488 3.22 -57.18 -22.47
CA ALA A 488 2.66 -58.53 -22.33
C ALA A 488 1.62 -58.68 -21.21
N THR A 489 1.18 -57.58 -20.59
CA THR A 489 0.25 -57.55 -19.46
C THR A 489 -0.74 -56.39 -19.59
N ASP A 490 -1.98 -56.59 -19.14
CA ASP A 490 -3.05 -55.59 -19.12
C ASP A 490 -2.66 -54.44 -18.20
N ARG A 491 -2.34 -53.27 -18.79
CA ARG A 491 -1.83 -52.12 -18.05
C ARG A 491 -1.90 -50.84 -18.87
N ASN A 492 -2.08 -49.72 -18.16
CA ASN A 492 -1.94 -48.36 -18.68
C ASN A 492 -0.52 -47.88 -18.36
N ASP A 493 0.24 -47.52 -19.38
CA ASP A 493 1.64 -47.16 -19.28
C ASP A 493 1.91 -45.79 -19.87
N THR A 494 2.26 -44.82 -19.03
CA THR A 494 2.70 -43.51 -19.48
C THR A 494 4.11 -43.62 -20.07
N VAL A 495 4.24 -43.21 -21.33
CA VAL A 495 5.50 -43.15 -22.06
C VAL A 495 5.93 -41.70 -22.14
N ILE A 496 7.21 -41.45 -21.82
CA ILE A 496 7.82 -40.13 -21.90
C ILE A 496 8.73 -40.08 -23.12
N PHE A 497 8.49 -39.10 -23.99
CA PHE A 497 9.33 -38.73 -25.12
C PHE A 497 10.34 -37.68 -24.67
N THR A 498 11.64 -37.99 -24.69
CA THR A 498 12.69 -37.00 -24.47
C THR A 498 13.32 -36.61 -25.81
N ALA A 499 13.28 -35.33 -26.13
CA ALA A 499 13.90 -34.80 -27.34
C ALA A 499 14.99 -33.79 -26.96
N VAL A 500 16.16 -33.93 -27.57
CA VAL A 500 17.35 -33.09 -27.31
C VAL A 500 17.63 -32.24 -28.54
N GLY A 501 17.49 -30.92 -28.40
CA GLY A 501 17.89 -29.95 -29.41
C GLY A 501 19.42 -29.74 -29.42
N LEU A 502 20.06 -29.95 -30.56
CA LEU A 502 21.49 -29.72 -30.77
C LEU A 502 21.75 -28.29 -31.24
N GLY A 503 22.98 -27.80 -31.03
CA GLY A 503 23.40 -26.49 -31.54
C GLY A 503 22.93 -25.29 -30.70
N GLN A 504 22.91 -25.42 -29.37
CA GLN A 504 22.43 -24.39 -28.43
C GLN A 504 20.93 -24.05 -28.61
N ALA A 505 20.11 -25.06 -28.91
CA ALA A 505 18.67 -24.92 -28.86
C ALA A 505 18.22 -24.62 -27.42
N ASP A 506 17.16 -23.81 -27.29
CA ASP A 506 16.59 -23.41 -26.01
C ASP A 506 15.08 -23.71 -25.96
N PRO A 507 14.59 -24.61 -25.10
CA PRO A 507 15.37 -25.42 -24.17
C PRO A 507 16.18 -26.52 -24.88
N THR A 508 17.30 -26.92 -24.28
CA THR A 508 18.14 -27.98 -24.86
C THR A 508 17.45 -29.35 -24.84
N THR A 509 16.52 -29.58 -23.92
CA THR A 509 15.76 -30.83 -23.80
C THR A 509 14.29 -30.52 -23.53
N LEU A 510 13.39 -31.17 -24.27
CA LEU A 510 11.95 -31.17 -24.01
C LEU A 510 11.48 -32.58 -23.72
N ASN A 511 10.54 -32.69 -22.78
CA ASN A 511 9.84 -33.93 -22.48
C ASN A 511 8.35 -33.75 -22.78
N ASP A 512 7.77 -34.73 -23.44
CA ASP A 512 6.32 -34.86 -23.61
C ASP A 512 5.90 -36.27 -23.20
N ASN A 513 4.63 -36.52 -22.90
CA ASN A 513 4.16 -37.84 -22.50
C ASN A 513 2.80 -38.19 -23.07
N PHE A 514 2.53 -39.49 -23.17
CA PHE A 514 1.24 -40.03 -23.59
C PHE A 514 1.05 -41.43 -22.98
N THR A 515 -0.17 -41.96 -23.04
CA THR A 515 -0.49 -43.25 -22.41
C THR A 515 -0.66 -44.39 -23.41
N LEU A 516 0.05 -45.50 -23.20
CA LEU A 516 -0.16 -46.77 -23.90
C LEU A 516 -1.08 -47.68 -23.11
N LEU A 517 -2.15 -48.15 -23.75
CA LEU A 517 -3.11 -49.09 -23.18
C LEU A 517 -2.86 -50.47 -23.79
N THR A 518 -2.25 -51.36 -23.01
CA THR A 518 -1.94 -52.73 -23.42
C THR A 518 -3.05 -53.67 -22.96
N PHE A 519 -3.53 -54.56 -23.85
CA PHE A 519 -4.56 -55.55 -23.50
C PHE A 519 -4.31 -56.98 -24.04
N SER A 520 -4.80 -58.00 -23.34
CA SER A 520 -4.55 -59.44 -23.53
C SER A 520 -5.15 -60.06 -24.77
N GLY A 521 -6.17 -59.39 -25.30
CA GLY A 521 -6.95 -59.81 -26.44
C GLY A 521 -8.43 -60.01 -26.06
N GLY A 522 -9.33 -59.70 -26.98
CA GLY A 522 -10.77 -59.62 -26.74
C GLY A 522 -11.30 -58.18 -26.76
N ALA A 523 -12.58 -58.03 -26.44
CA ALA A 523 -13.22 -56.79 -26.06
C ALA A 523 -12.56 -56.22 -24.79
N PHE A 524 -12.26 -54.92 -24.84
CA PHE A 524 -11.71 -54.16 -23.72
C PHE A 524 -12.36 -52.79 -23.76
N LEU A 525 -13.13 -52.47 -22.72
CA LEU A 525 -13.89 -51.23 -22.64
C LEU A 525 -13.06 -50.12 -21.99
N GLU A 526 -13.11 -48.93 -22.60
CA GLU A 526 -12.70 -47.66 -22.02
C GLU A 526 -13.95 -46.84 -21.78
N VAL A 527 -14.05 -46.24 -20.59
CA VAL A 527 -15.20 -45.45 -20.16
C VAL A 527 -14.70 -44.13 -19.61
N GLY A 528 -15.25 -43.03 -20.10
CA GLY A 528 -14.87 -41.67 -19.72
C GLY A 528 -16.07 -40.77 -19.49
N ILE A 529 -15.91 -39.78 -18.63
CA ILE A 529 -16.85 -38.68 -18.41
C ILE A 529 -16.18 -37.44 -19.00
N ASP A 530 -16.79 -36.84 -20.01
CA ASP A 530 -16.19 -35.78 -20.84
C ASP A 530 -17.01 -34.49 -20.92
N ASN A 531 -18.28 -34.53 -20.51
CA ASN A 531 -19.12 -33.35 -20.35
C ASN A 531 -19.68 -33.32 -18.92
N TYR A 532 -19.28 -32.34 -18.12
CA TYR A 532 -19.77 -32.17 -16.76
C TYR A 532 -19.45 -30.77 -16.25
N GLU A 533 -20.25 -30.31 -15.29
CA GLU A 533 -19.96 -29.12 -14.49
C GLU A 533 -19.44 -29.57 -13.13
N ALA A 534 -18.25 -29.11 -12.72
CA ALA A 534 -17.65 -29.54 -11.46
C ALA A 534 -18.44 -29.08 -10.21
N SER A 535 -19.28 -28.07 -10.39
CA SER A 535 -20.06 -27.41 -9.34
C SER A 535 -21.43 -27.06 -9.90
N VAL A 536 -22.49 -27.48 -9.21
CA VAL A 536 -23.89 -27.32 -9.63
C VAL A 536 -24.72 -26.89 -8.43
N ASN A 537 -25.81 -26.16 -8.65
CA ASN A 537 -26.66 -25.68 -7.55
C ASN A 537 -27.87 -26.61 -7.35
N GLN A 538 -28.51 -26.57 -6.18
CA GLN A 538 -29.84 -27.14 -5.96
C GLN A 538 -30.84 -26.54 -6.97
N SER A 539 -31.97 -27.22 -7.18
CA SER A 539 -33.05 -26.78 -8.09
C SER A 539 -32.62 -26.54 -9.56
N SER A 540 -31.37 -26.84 -9.93
CA SER A 540 -30.81 -26.62 -11.26
C SER A 540 -30.82 -27.90 -12.10
N THR A 541 -30.72 -27.71 -13.41
CA THR A 541 -30.56 -28.82 -14.37
C THR A 541 -29.23 -28.68 -15.08
N PHE A 542 -28.43 -29.75 -15.10
CA PHE A 542 -27.12 -29.77 -15.73
C PHE A 542 -26.93 -31.04 -16.58
N GLU A 543 -25.98 -30.97 -17.51
CA GLU A 543 -25.66 -32.06 -18.42
C GLU A 543 -24.51 -32.93 -17.87
N LEU A 544 -24.71 -34.24 -17.96
CA LEU A 544 -23.69 -35.23 -17.66
C LEU A 544 -23.52 -36.15 -18.87
N GLY A 545 -22.38 -35.98 -19.55
CA GLY A 545 -22.01 -36.75 -20.74
C GLY A 545 -20.88 -37.72 -20.46
N GLY A 546 -21.07 -38.94 -20.94
CA GLY A 546 -20.08 -40.00 -20.81
C GLY A 546 -20.10 -40.94 -22.00
N TYR A 547 -18.97 -41.56 -22.26
CA TYR A 547 -18.79 -42.43 -23.42
C TYR A 547 -18.25 -43.80 -23.03
N VAL A 548 -18.56 -44.79 -23.86
CA VAL A 548 -17.92 -46.10 -23.83
C VAL A 548 -17.33 -46.42 -25.19
N ARG A 549 -16.10 -46.92 -25.19
CA ARG A 549 -15.43 -47.38 -26.41
C ARG A 549 -14.86 -48.76 -26.19
N ASN A 550 -15.04 -49.62 -27.18
CA ASN A 550 -14.32 -50.88 -27.23
C ASN A 550 -12.95 -50.65 -27.88
N ILE A 551 -11.94 -50.44 -27.04
CA ILE A 551 -10.55 -50.28 -27.47
C ILE A 551 -9.83 -51.62 -27.66
N GLY A 552 -10.53 -52.72 -27.39
CA GLY A 552 -10.13 -54.09 -27.66
C GLY A 552 -10.13 -54.46 -29.15
N ASP A 553 -9.74 -55.69 -29.45
CA ASP A 553 -9.52 -56.19 -30.81
C ASP A 553 -10.61 -57.11 -31.37
N ASN A 554 -11.59 -57.41 -30.53
CA ASN A 554 -12.75 -58.23 -30.87
C ASN A 554 -14.02 -57.47 -30.47
N TYR A 555 -15.18 -57.90 -30.93
CA TYR A 555 -16.45 -57.26 -30.56
C TYR A 555 -16.70 -57.38 -29.07
N SER A 556 -17.10 -56.27 -28.44
CA SER A 556 -17.75 -56.30 -27.14
C SER A 556 -19.22 -56.56 -27.38
N TYR A 557 -19.69 -57.76 -27.02
CA TYR A 557 -21.07 -58.16 -27.27
C TYR A 557 -21.98 -57.65 -26.15
N ASP A 558 -23.19 -57.23 -26.54
CA ASP A 558 -24.22 -56.69 -25.64
C ASP A 558 -23.64 -55.65 -24.67
N THR A 559 -23.00 -54.63 -25.23
CA THR A 559 -22.34 -53.59 -24.45
C THR A 559 -23.35 -52.56 -23.98
N ASP A 560 -23.38 -52.40 -22.67
CA ASP A 560 -24.23 -51.46 -21.98
C ASP A 560 -23.36 -50.41 -21.28
N LEU A 561 -23.82 -49.17 -21.30
CA LEU A 561 -23.24 -48.07 -20.52
C LEU A 561 -24.26 -47.65 -19.47
N ASN A 562 -23.88 -47.81 -18.21
CA ASN A 562 -24.75 -47.62 -17.06
C ASN A 562 -24.20 -46.53 -16.14
N TRP A 563 -24.98 -45.49 -15.95
CA TRP A 563 -24.79 -44.52 -14.89
C TRP A 563 -25.31 -45.09 -13.57
N SER A 564 -24.47 -45.05 -12.55
CA SER A 564 -24.86 -45.22 -11.15
C SER A 564 -24.82 -43.85 -10.50
N LEU A 565 -25.98 -43.21 -10.47
CA LEU A 565 -26.18 -41.89 -9.89
C LEU A 565 -26.60 -42.01 -8.41
N PRO A 566 -26.34 -40.98 -7.59
CA PRO A 566 -26.97 -40.83 -6.28
C PRO A 566 -28.50 -40.96 -6.38
N SER A 567 -29.13 -41.51 -5.35
CA SER A 567 -30.58 -41.73 -5.30
C SER A 567 -31.41 -40.45 -5.44
N GLU A 568 -30.80 -39.32 -5.15
CA GLU A 568 -31.37 -37.99 -5.13
C GLU A 568 -31.29 -37.29 -6.51
N PHE A 569 -30.54 -37.85 -7.47
CA PHE A 569 -30.39 -37.28 -8.80
C PHE A 569 -31.52 -37.79 -9.70
N THR A 570 -32.31 -36.87 -10.26
CA THR A 570 -33.41 -37.22 -11.16
C THR A 570 -33.00 -37.00 -12.62
N VAL A 571 -33.05 -38.05 -13.44
CA VAL A 571 -32.81 -37.94 -14.88
C VAL A 571 -34.04 -37.32 -15.54
N SER A 572 -33.94 -36.07 -15.99
CA SER A 572 -35.02 -35.33 -16.64
C SER A 572 -35.09 -35.57 -18.14
N ASP A 573 -33.94 -35.80 -18.79
CA ASP A 573 -33.84 -36.25 -20.17
C ASP A 573 -32.64 -37.19 -20.37
N GLY A 574 -32.71 -38.06 -21.38
CA GLY A 574 -31.74 -39.13 -21.61
C GLY A 574 -32.08 -40.44 -20.89
N ASN A 575 -31.16 -41.42 -20.93
CA ASN A 575 -31.37 -42.74 -20.35
C ASN A 575 -30.14 -43.16 -19.52
N ALA A 576 -30.34 -43.53 -18.26
CA ALA A 576 -29.21 -43.91 -17.38
C ALA A 576 -28.54 -45.23 -17.81
N THR A 577 -29.25 -46.06 -18.56
CA THR A 577 -28.76 -47.30 -19.14
C THR A 577 -28.92 -47.26 -20.66
N ASN A 578 -27.81 -47.18 -21.39
CA ASN A 578 -27.81 -47.24 -22.85
C ASN A 578 -27.22 -48.57 -23.33
N GLN A 579 -28.01 -49.32 -24.08
CA GLN A 579 -27.55 -50.53 -24.75
C GLN A 579 -27.09 -50.19 -26.16
N PHE A 580 -25.80 -50.38 -26.43
CA PHE A 580 -25.21 -50.13 -27.75
C PHE A 580 -25.03 -51.42 -28.57
N GLY A 581 -25.41 -52.57 -28.00
CA GLY A 581 -25.26 -53.87 -28.66
C GLY A 581 -23.79 -54.21 -28.88
N ASN A 582 -23.45 -54.71 -30.08
CA ASN A 582 -22.09 -55.16 -30.36
C ASN A 582 -21.18 -54.00 -30.75
N LEU A 583 -20.33 -53.54 -29.84
CA LEU A 583 -19.34 -52.51 -30.15
C LEU A 583 -18.17 -53.10 -30.92
N ILE A 584 -17.97 -52.61 -32.15
CA ILE A 584 -16.85 -52.97 -33.00
C ILE A 584 -15.53 -52.50 -32.40
N SER A 585 -14.49 -53.28 -32.63
CA SER A 585 -13.11 -52.86 -32.40
C SER A 585 -12.76 -51.66 -33.29
N ARG A 586 -12.13 -50.62 -32.72
CA ARG A 586 -11.50 -49.44 -33.39
C ARG A 586 -12.35 -48.16 -33.59
N ASP A 587 -13.26 -47.80 -32.69
CA ASP A 587 -13.72 -46.39 -32.63
C ASP A 587 -12.62 -45.50 -32.01
N GLN A 588 -11.58 -45.20 -32.79
CA GLN A 588 -10.51 -44.24 -32.47
C GLN A 588 -10.72 -42.91 -33.21
N SER A 589 -11.86 -42.74 -33.88
CA SER A 589 -12.22 -41.43 -34.40
C SER A 589 -12.47 -40.54 -33.19
N GLY A 590 -11.91 -39.33 -33.14
CA GLY A 590 -12.18 -38.37 -32.06
C GLY A 590 -13.66 -37.93 -31.97
N THR A 591 -14.57 -38.64 -32.62
CA THR A 591 -16.01 -38.47 -32.63
C THR A 591 -16.62 -39.51 -31.70
N TYR A 592 -17.17 -39.05 -30.59
CA TYR A 592 -17.81 -39.87 -29.58
C TYR A 592 -19.18 -40.38 -30.08
N THR A 593 -19.23 -41.56 -30.71
CA THR A 593 -20.48 -42.08 -31.29
C THR A 593 -21.32 -42.94 -30.34
N ASN A 594 -20.71 -43.52 -29.30
CA ASN A 594 -21.37 -44.35 -28.29
C ASN A 594 -21.37 -43.63 -26.94
N ARG A 595 -22.24 -42.62 -26.82
CA ARG A 595 -22.39 -41.75 -25.64
C ARG A 595 -23.74 -41.94 -24.95
N SER A 596 -23.71 -41.76 -23.64
CA SER A 596 -24.89 -41.57 -22.80
C SER A 596 -24.79 -40.16 -22.23
N ASP A 597 -25.60 -39.27 -22.79
CA ASP A 597 -25.77 -37.90 -22.32
C ASP A 597 -27.07 -37.86 -21.51
N LEU A 598 -26.98 -37.36 -20.28
CA LEU A 598 -28.10 -37.23 -19.35
C LEU A 598 -28.28 -35.76 -18.97
N ASN A 599 -29.53 -35.31 -18.97
CA ASN A 599 -29.89 -34.11 -18.24
C ASN A 599 -30.35 -34.55 -16.85
N ILE A 600 -29.64 -34.07 -15.84
CA ILE A 600 -29.95 -34.33 -14.44
C ILE A 600 -30.57 -33.07 -13.87
N THR A 601 -31.77 -33.21 -13.33
CA THR A 601 -32.42 -32.17 -12.53
C THR A 601 -32.27 -32.53 -11.06
N LEU A 602 -31.74 -31.58 -10.30
CA LEU A 602 -31.65 -31.65 -8.85
C LEU A 602 -32.89 -31.02 -8.24
N ASP A 603 -33.45 -31.69 -7.24
CA ASP A 603 -34.61 -31.22 -6.48
C ASP A 603 -34.15 -30.29 -5.34
N GLU A 604 -34.97 -29.33 -4.94
CA GLU A 604 -34.75 -28.41 -3.80
C GLU A 604 -34.43 -29.16 -2.47
N THR A 605 -34.85 -30.43 -2.35
CA THR A 605 -34.66 -31.26 -1.16
C THR A 605 -33.34 -32.03 -1.10
N ILE A 606 -32.51 -31.99 -2.15
CA ILE A 606 -31.19 -32.66 -2.12
C ILE A 606 -30.25 -31.97 -1.14
N SER A 607 -29.43 -32.74 -0.40
CA SER A 607 -28.47 -32.12 0.52
C SER A 607 -27.35 -31.40 -0.22
N ALA A 608 -26.95 -30.19 0.17
CA ALA A 608 -25.70 -29.61 -0.31
C ALA A 608 -24.49 -30.44 0.15
N GLY A 609 -23.47 -30.61 -0.71
CA GLY A 609 -22.33 -31.48 -0.43
C GLY A 609 -21.64 -32.08 -1.64
N PHE A 610 -20.76 -33.07 -1.41
CA PHE A 610 -20.00 -33.76 -2.46
C PHE A 610 -20.66 -35.08 -2.86
N TYR A 611 -20.97 -35.23 -4.14
CA TYR A 611 -21.64 -36.40 -4.70
C TYR A 611 -20.74 -37.07 -5.72
N THR A 612 -20.60 -38.40 -5.64
CA THR A 612 -19.82 -39.15 -6.62
C THR A 612 -20.74 -39.93 -7.54
N VAL A 613 -20.65 -39.63 -8.83
CA VAL A 613 -21.32 -40.40 -9.89
C VAL A 613 -20.35 -41.43 -10.45
N TYR A 614 -20.87 -42.60 -10.78
CA TYR A 614 -20.09 -43.66 -11.42
C TYR A 614 -20.65 -43.96 -12.79
N LEU A 615 -19.77 -44.16 -13.75
CA LEU A 615 -20.12 -44.64 -15.07
C LEU A 615 -19.48 -46.00 -15.28
N LEU A 616 -20.31 -47.00 -15.59
CA LEU A 616 -19.91 -48.39 -15.74
C LEU A 616 -20.27 -48.86 -17.15
N GLY A 617 -19.26 -49.17 -17.95
CA GLY A 617 -19.41 -49.91 -19.20
C GLY A 617 -19.28 -51.41 -18.93
N GLN A 618 -20.25 -52.20 -19.37
CA GLN A 618 -20.24 -53.66 -19.25
C GLN A 618 -20.47 -54.29 -20.61
N GLY A 619 -19.72 -55.35 -20.91
CA GLY A 619 -19.91 -56.13 -22.13
C GLY A 619 -19.31 -57.52 -21.98
N THR A 620 -19.45 -58.36 -23.00
CA THR A 620 -18.97 -59.74 -22.96
C THR A 620 -17.98 -60.07 -24.05
N ASN A 621 -17.02 -60.93 -23.71
CA ASN A 621 -15.95 -61.40 -24.59
C ASN A 621 -16.39 -62.62 -25.43
N GLY A 622 -17.47 -62.48 -26.20
CA GLY A 622 -18.05 -63.50 -27.08
C GLY A 622 -19.55 -63.73 -26.85
N THR A 623 -20.24 -64.37 -27.80
CA THR A 623 -21.71 -64.52 -27.80
C THR A 623 -22.28 -65.50 -26.77
N GLU A 624 -21.46 -66.33 -26.13
CA GLU A 624 -21.90 -67.39 -25.19
C GLU A 624 -21.01 -67.52 -23.94
N THR A 625 -20.06 -66.60 -23.71
CA THR A 625 -19.03 -66.73 -22.66
C THR A 625 -19.30 -65.78 -21.48
N THR A 626 -19.24 -66.29 -20.24
CA THR A 626 -19.39 -65.53 -18.97
C THR A 626 -18.17 -64.65 -18.63
N SER A 627 -17.33 -64.32 -19.62
CA SER A 627 -16.15 -63.47 -19.42
C SER A 627 -16.56 -62.01 -19.61
N GLU A 628 -16.94 -61.38 -18.52
CA GLU A 628 -17.33 -59.96 -18.48
C GLU A 628 -16.12 -59.06 -18.72
N THR A 629 -16.27 -58.06 -19.58
CA THR A 629 -15.37 -56.90 -19.68
C THR A 629 -16.11 -55.72 -19.08
N ASN A 630 -15.64 -55.28 -17.91
CA ASN A 630 -16.22 -54.18 -17.18
C ASN A 630 -15.17 -53.08 -17.04
N ALA A 631 -15.57 -51.84 -17.29
CA ALA A 631 -14.75 -50.65 -17.06
C ALA A 631 -15.58 -49.61 -16.34
N SER A 632 -15.03 -49.00 -15.30
CA SER A 632 -15.71 -47.95 -14.55
C SER A 632 -14.83 -46.74 -14.35
N THR A 633 -15.46 -45.58 -14.34
CA THR A 633 -14.87 -44.31 -13.93
C THR A 633 -15.82 -43.60 -12.96
N SER A 634 -15.30 -42.63 -12.23
CA SER A 634 -16.07 -41.87 -11.25
C SER A 634 -15.69 -40.40 -11.32
N LEU A 635 -16.68 -39.53 -11.09
CA LEU A 635 -16.52 -38.09 -10.99
C LEU A 635 -17.18 -37.63 -9.68
N THR A 636 -16.48 -36.78 -8.93
CA THR A 636 -17.06 -36.11 -7.75
C THR A 636 -17.50 -34.71 -8.13
N LEU A 637 -18.77 -34.44 -7.92
CA LEU A 637 -19.47 -33.18 -8.15
C LEU A 637 -19.73 -32.49 -6.82
N THR A 638 -19.67 -31.16 -6.79
CA THR A 638 -20.10 -30.36 -5.65
C THR A 638 -21.48 -29.78 -5.92
N VAL A 639 -22.44 -30.11 -5.06
CA VAL A 639 -23.78 -29.51 -5.07
C VAL A 639 -23.78 -28.36 -4.05
N TYR A 640 -23.89 -27.14 -4.55
CA TYR A 640 -24.08 -25.93 -3.78
C TYR A 640 -25.56 -25.65 -3.55
N CYS A 641 -25.85 -24.78 -2.57
CA CYS A 641 -27.20 -24.36 -2.31
C CYS A 641 -27.71 -23.46 -3.43
N SER A 642 -29.01 -23.51 -3.71
CA SER A 642 -29.66 -22.43 -4.43
C SER A 642 -29.62 -21.18 -3.57
N MET A 643 -29.42 -20.03 -4.18
CA MET A 643 -29.57 -18.76 -3.47
C MET A 643 -30.86 -18.12 -3.97
N ASP A 644 -31.67 -17.64 -3.03
CA ASP A 644 -32.91 -16.88 -3.26
C ASP A 644 -33.98 -17.65 -4.07
N ASP A 645 -34.23 -18.93 -3.73
CA ASP A 645 -35.33 -19.74 -4.29
C ASP A 645 -36.54 -19.87 -3.35
N GLU A 646 -36.59 -19.07 -2.28
CA GLU A 646 -37.60 -19.07 -1.22
C GLU A 646 -37.66 -20.38 -0.41
N VAL A 647 -36.69 -21.30 -0.57
CA VAL A 647 -36.65 -22.61 0.06
C VAL A 647 -35.27 -22.90 0.64
N CYS A 648 -35.15 -22.92 1.98
CA CYS A 648 -33.92 -23.40 2.63
C CYS A 648 -33.58 -24.83 2.21
N GLY A 649 -32.57 -24.95 1.36
CA GLY A 649 -32.06 -26.20 0.84
C GLY A 649 -31.59 -27.13 1.95
N THR A 650 -31.84 -28.42 1.81
CA THR A 650 -31.39 -29.38 2.84
C THR A 650 -29.84 -29.37 2.88
N GLY A 651 -29.24 -29.37 4.08
CA GLY A 651 -27.78 -29.33 4.24
C GLY A 651 -27.14 -27.96 4.02
N CYS A 652 -27.94 -26.93 3.73
CA CYS A 652 -27.53 -25.54 3.62
C CYS A 652 -27.57 -24.80 4.96
N SER A 653 -26.88 -23.68 5.05
CA SER A 653 -26.70 -22.93 6.30
C SER A 653 -26.88 -21.43 6.10
N TYR A 654 -27.59 -20.81 7.05
CA TYR A 654 -27.75 -19.35 7.18
C TYR A 654 -26.47 -18.61 7.61
N VAL A 655 -25.38 -19.32 7.92
CA VAL A 655 -24.15 -18.68 8.40
C VAL A 655 -23.38 -18.09 7.21
N GLU A 656 -23.32 -16.77 7.12
CA GLU A 656 -22.51 -16.08 6.11
C GLU A 656 -21.06 -16.57 6.15
N ASN A 657 -20.52 -16.94 4.97
CA ASN A 657 -19.23 -17.64 4.72
C ASN A 657 -19.18 -19.16 4.96
N ALA A 658 -20.30 -19.84 5.18
CA ALA A 658 -20.33 -21.29 5.12
C ALA A 658 -20.13 -21.80 3.68
N THR A 659 -19.44 -22.94 3.52
CA THR A 659 -19.18 -23.56 2.19
C THR A 659 -20.46 -23.90 1.41
N PHE A 660 -21.59 -24.02 2.11
CA PHE A 660 -22.92 -24.32 1.57
C PHE A 660 -23.92 -23.31 2.18
N TYR A 661 -23.75 -22.03 1.82
CA TYR A 661 -24.58 -20.92 2.29
C TYR A 661 -25.85 -20.80 1.46
N ASP A 662 -26.96 -20.52 2.14
CA ASP A 662 -28.30 -20.29 1.56
C ASP A 662 -29.00 -19.21 2.39
N SER A 663 -29.34 -18.11 1.73
CA SER A 663 -30.00 -16.93 2.29
C SER A 663 -31.42 -17.22 2.79
N ASP A 664 -32.09 -18.24 2.23
CA ASP A 664 -33.45 -18.64 2.60
C ASP A 664 -33.51 -19.52 3.87
N CYS A 665 -32.36 -19.99 4.36
CA CYS A 665 -32.27 -20.73 5.61
C CYS A 665 -32.49 -19.83 6.83
N THR A 666 -33.39 -20.23 7.73
CA THR A 666 -33.68 -19.42 8.92
C THR A 666 -32.67 -19.67 10.04
N GLU A 667 -32.25 -18.59 10.71
CA GLU A 667 -31.45 -18.66 11.94
C GLU A 667 -32.19 -19.49 13.01
N PRO A 668 -31.53 -20.39 13.76
CA PRO A 668 -32.20 -21.15 14.81
C PRO A 668 -32.64 -20.23 15.97
N GLU A 669 -33.93 -19.90 16.03
CA GLU A 669 -34.51 -19.02 17.06
C GLU A 669 -34.36 -19.53 18.51
N ALA A 670 -34.03 -18.61 19.41
CA ALA A 670 -34.10 -18.78 20.86
C ALA A 670 -35.56 -18.68 21.37
N THR A 671 -36.10 -19.79 21.88
CA THR A 671 -37.41 -19.87 22.57
C THR A 671 -37.59 -18.84 23.69
N ILE A 672 -38.58 -17.91 23.59
CA ILE A 672 -39.46 -17.42 24.69
C ILE A 672 -40.84 -16.97 24.15
N LEU A 673 -41.88 -17.20 24.98
CA LEU A 673 -43.34 -17.23 24.78
C LEU A 673 -44.13 -15.92 24.50
N GLU A 674 -45.13 -16.08 23.61
CA GLU A 674 -46.49 -15.49 23.43
C GLU A 674 -46.92 -14.09 23.97
N GLY A 675 -47.64 -13.33 23.10
CA GLY A 675 -48.67 -12.37 23.54
C GLY A 675 -49.31 -11.39 22.52
N GLY A 676 -50.19 -11.85 21.62
CA GLY A 676 -51.53 -11.26 21.31
C GLY A 676 -51.78 -9.85 20.71
N SER A 677 -52.21 -9.85 19.42
CA SER A 677 -53.37 -9.15 18.78
C SER A 677 -53.49 -7.59 18.69
N SER A 678 -53.74 -7.03 17.49
CA SER A 678 -55.08 -6.61 16.98
C SER A 678 -55.09 -5.55 15.82
N SER A 679 -55.88 -5.84 14.77
CA SER A 679 -56.79 -5.00 13.93
C SER A 679 -56.45 -3.59 13.39
N GLY A 680 -56.59 -3.40 12.06
CA GLY A 680 -57.73 -2.65 11.46
C GLY A 680 -57.51 -1.31 10.69
N GLY A 681 -58.07 -1.22 9.47
CA GLY A 681 -58.52 0.01 8.75
C GLY A 681 -57.54 0.57 7.70
N GLY A 682 -57.88 1.09 6.50
CA GLY A 682 -59.15 1.47 5.85
C GLY A 682 -59.13 2.94 5.35
N GLY A 683 -59.21 3.19 4.02
CA GLY A 683 -59.52 4.50 3.37
C GLY A 683 -58.39 5.08 2.50
N GLY A 684 -58.54 5.78 1.36
CA GLY A 684 -59.71 6.24 0.56
C GLY A 684 -59.54 7.68 0.02
N GLY A 685 -59.46 7.88 -1.32
CA GLY A 685 -59.77 9.11 -2.11
C GLY A 685 -58.67 10.20 -2.25
N GLY A 686 -58.53 11.04 -3.31
CA GLY A 686 -59.22 11.25 -4.59
C GLY A 686 -59.04 12.71 -5.14
N GLY A 687 -58.93 12.88 -6.48
CA GLY A 687 -59.27 14.08 -7.31
C GLY A 687 -58.25 15.25 -7.43
N GLY A 688 -58.07 16.00 -8.53
CA GLY A 688 -58.69 16.06 -9.87
C GLY A 688 -58.40 17.41 -10.61
N GLY A 689 -58.53 17.44 -11.95
CA GLY A 689 -58.67 18.63 -12.82
C GLY A 689 -57.53 18.81 -13.86
N GLY A 690 -57.71 19.06 -15.16
CA GLY A 690 -58.86 19.30 -16.04
C GLY A 690 -58.44 20.22 -17.21
N GLY A 691 -58.42 19.72 -18.46
CA GLY A 691 -58.16 20.52 -19.67
C GLY A 691 -57.99 19.66 -20.93
N ASP A 692 -58.82 19.90 -21.95
CA ASP A 692 -59.09 19.05 -23.11
C ASP A 692 -57.92 18.78 -24.07
N GLU A 693 -57.59 17.50 -24.25
CA GLU A 693 -57.64 16.67 -25.48
C GLU A 693 -56.65 15.52 -25.27
N PHE A 694 -57.14 14.28 -25.38
CA PHE A 694 -56.50 13.02 -24.99
C PHE A 694 -56.39 12.79 -23.47
N SER A 695 -57.22 11.89 -22.92
CA SER A 695 -57.08 11.42 -21.54
C SER A 695 -55.83 10.54 -21.41
N LYS A 696 -54.68 11.15 -21.10
CA LYS A 696 -53.51 10.48 -20.56
C LYS A 696 -53.86 9.90 -19.19
N SER A 697 -53.97 8.58 -19.08
CA SER A 697 -53.82 7.89 -17.81
C SER A 697 -52.35 7.50 -17.72
N GLU A 698 -51.57 8.16 -16.87
CA GLU A 698 -50.15 7.85 -16.66
C GLU A 698 -50.04 6.88 -15.48
N GLY A 699 -49.53 5.67 -15.74
CA GLY A 699 -49.12 4.71 -14.72
C GLY A 699 -47.64 4.39 -14.89
N SER A 700 -46.95 4.06 -13.79
CA SER A 700 -45.58 3.54 -13.80
C SER A 700 -45.58 2.05 -13.47
N PHE A 701 -44.71 1.29 -14.13
CA PHE A 701 -44.56 -0.14 -13.95
C PHE A 701 -43.08 -0.50 -13.95
N GLU A 702 -42.64 -1.36 -13.03
CA GLU A 702 -41.26 -1.83 -12.92
C GLU A 702 -41.19 -3.27 -13.43
N LEU A 703 -40.16 -3.59 -14.21
CA LEU A 703 -39.98 -4.90 -14.84
C LEU A 703 -38.50 -5.27 -14.82
N SER A 704 -38.17 -6.44 -14.29
CA SER A 704 -36.82 -6.98 -14.32
C SER A 704 -36.43 -7.43 -15.73
N ASN A 705 -35.17 -7.24 -16.10
CA ASN A 705 -34.67 -7.58 -17.42
C ASN A 705 -34.82 -9.10 -17.69
N GLY A 706 -35.31 -9.48 -18.87
CA GLY A 706 -35.55 -10.89 -19.23
C GLY A 706 -36.91 -11.46 -18.79
N GLU A 707 -37.72 -10.70 -18.04
CA GLU A 707 -39.03 -11.16 -17.57
C GLU A 707 -40.21 -10.65 -18.41
N GLY A 708 -41.27 -11.45 -18.39
CA GLY A 708 -42.55 -11.13 -19.00
C GLY A 708 -43.58 -10.76 -17.94
N SER A 709 -44.26 -9.63 -18.10
CA SER A 709 -45.32 -9.24 -17.15
C SER A 709 -46.56 -8.69 -17.82
N LYS A 710 -47.69 -8.91 -17.15
CA LYS A 710 -49.02 -8.48 -17.59
C LYS A 710 -49.44 -7.26 -16.83
N PHE A 711 -49.72 -6.19 -17.55
CA PHE A 711 -50.34 -5.00 -16.97
C PHE A 711 -51.66 -4.72 -17.69
N TYR A 712 -52.51 -3.93 -17.02
CA TYR A 712 -53.81 -3.57 -17.53
C TYR A 712 -53.98 -2.06 -17.58
N PHE A 713 -54.67 -1.59 -18.62
CA PHE A 713 -55.15 -0.22 -18.68
C PHE A 713 -56.61 -0.17 -19.12
N GLU A 714 -57.35 0.79 -18.57
CA GLU A 714 -58.79 0.88 -18.76
C GLU A 714 -59.16 1.68 -20.03
N ILE A 715 -60.11 1.15 -20.80
CA ILE A 715 -60.76 1.81 -21.93
C ILE A 715 -62.26 1.92 -21.68
N GLU A 716 -62.79 3.12 -21.90
CA GLU A 716 -64.18 3.47 -21.66
C GLU A 716 -64.90 3.79 -22.99
N ASN A 717 -66.08 3.20 -23.20
CA ASN A 717 -66.98 3.61 -24.28
C ASN A 717 -67.83 4.81 -23.85
N LYS A 718 -67.33 6.02 -24.14
CA LYS A 718 -68.03 7.28 -23.82
C LYS A 718 -69.29 7.54 -24.67
N GLN A 719 -69.61 6.67 -25.64
CA GLN A 719 -70.75 6.85 -26.55
C GLN A 719 -71.96 6.01 -26.11
N ASN A 720 -73.16 6.49 -26.40
CA ASN A 720 -74.41 5.87 -25.93
C ASN A 720 -74.90 4.68 -26.79
N LYS A 721 -73.98 3.99 -27.46
CA LYS A 721 -74.25 2.86 -28.37
C LYS A 721 -73.19 1.79 -28.17
N THR A 722 -73.57 0.52 -28.35
CA THR A 722 -72.63 -0.60 -28.29
C THR A 722 -71.59 -0.50 -29.40
N ARG A 723 -70.32 -0.66 -29.05
CA ARG A 723 -69.18 -0.59 -29.96
C ARG A 723 -68.22 -1.73 -29.69
N THR A 724 -67.48 -2.14 -30.70
CA THR A 724 -66.53 -3.25 -30.58
C THR A 724 -65.11 -2.73 -30.69
N ILE A 725 -64.23 -3.18 -29.80
CA ILE A 725 -62.80 -2.91 -29.96
C ILE A 725 -62.30 -3.72 -31.16
N SER A 726 -61.88 -3.02 -32.21
CA SER A 726 -61.52 -3.65 -33.46
C SER A 726 -60.04 -3.99 -33.57
N ASN A 727 -59.17 -3.18 -32.97
CA ASN A 727 -57.73 -3.45 -32.91
C ASN A 727 -57.05 -2.58 -31.85
N ILE A 728 -55.87 -2.98 -31.38
CA ILE A 728 -55.03 -2.24 -30.41
C ILE A 728 -53.59 -2.24 -30.94
N PHE A 729 -52.97 -1.06 -31.04
CA PHE A 729 -51.63 -0.90 -31.60
C PHE A 729 -50.68 -0.31 -30.54
N PRO A 730 -49.74 -1.10 -29.98
CA PRO A 730 -48.64 -0.55 -29.20
C PRO A 730 -47.68 0.27 -30.09
N LYS A 731 -47.16 1.37 -29.55
CA LYS A 731 -46.25 2.34 -30.20
C LYS A 731 -45.22 2.85 -29.19
N GLY A 732 -44.02 3.17 -29.66
CA GLY A 732 -42.90 3.60 -28.82
C GLY A 732 -41.66 2.77 -29.09
N GLU A 733 -40.57 3.06 -28.39
CA GLU A 733 -39.41 2.16 -28.36
C GLU A 733 -39.86 0.81 -27.80
N ASN A 734 -39.38 -0.28 -28.41
CA ASN A 734 -39.61 -1.65 -27.96
C ASN A 734 -41.07 -2.14 -27.99
N ALA A 735 -41.95 -1.47 -28.75
CA ALA A 735 -43.34 -1.89 -28.97
C ALA A 735 -43.49 -3.28 -29.63
N GLU A 736 -42.42 -3.80 -30.24
CA GLU A 736 -42.36 -5.15 -30.84
C GLU A 736 -42.39 -6.29 -29.81
N TYR A 737 -42.10 -6.00 -28.55
CA TYR A 737 -42.09 -6.97 -27.44
C TYR A 737 -43.40 -6.97 -26.64
N ILE A 738 -44.42 -6.27 -27.13
CA ILE A 738 -45.69 -6.06 -26.44
C ILE A 738 -46.81 -6.81 -27.16
N GLU A 739 -47.41 -7.77 -26.45
CA GLU A 739 -48.53 -8.58 -26.93
C GLU A 739 -49.85 -8.18 -26.25
N VAL A 740 -50.89 -7.98 -27.06
CA VAL A 740 -52.23 -7.66 -26.56
C VAL A 740 -52.98 -8.96 -26.29
N ILE A 741 -53.19 -9.27 -25.01
CA ILE A 741 -53.76 -10.55 -24.56
C ILE A 741 -55.29 -10.52 -24.56
N SER A 742 -55.88 -9.39 -24.17
CA SER A 742 -57.34 -9.26 -24.05
C SER A 742 -57.84 -7.90 -24.51
N GLY A 743 -59.10 -7.86 -24.96
CA GLY A 743 -59.79 -6.64 -25.35
C GLY A 743 -60.08 -6.51 -26.84
N ILE A 744 -59.44 -7.26 -27.75
CA ILE A 744 -59.80 -7.26 -29.18
C ILE A 744 -61.05 -8.11 -29.41
N GLY A 745 -62.08 -7.52 -30.03
CA GLY A 745 -63.35 -8.17 -30.34
C GLY A 745 -64.42 -8.05 -29.26
N GLU A 746 -64.08 -7.48 -28.09
CA GLU A 746 -65.02 -7.25 -26.99
C GLU A 746 -66.04 -6.15 -27.34
N GLU A 747 -67.31 -6.42 -27.03
CA GLU A 747 -68.41 -5.48 -27.20
C GLU A 747 -68.55 -4.62 -25.94
N LEU A 748 -68.31 -3.32 -26.09
CA LEU A 748 -68.52 -2.31 -25.06
C LEU A 748 -69.92 -1.73 -25.18
N SER A 749 -70.78 -1.99 -24.19
CA SER A 749 -72.06 -1.31 -24.06
C SER A 749 -71.88 0.20 -23.82
N ALA A 750 -72.98 0.95 -23.87
CA ALA A 750 -72.94 2.38 -23.60
C ALA A 750 -72.40 2.68 -22.19
N LEU A 751 -71.37 3.55 -22.09
CA LEU A 751 -70.71 3.96 -20.84
C LEU A 751 -69.99 2.82 -20.09
N GLU A 752 -69.75 1.69 -20.75
CA GLU A 752 -69.02 0.56 -20.18
C GLU A 752 -67.51 0.79 -20.21
N LYS A 753 -66.82 0.31 -19.18
CA LYS A 753 -65.37 0.33 -19.02
C LYS A 753 -64.85 -1.10 -19.06
N ILE A 754 -63.78 -1.33 -19.81
CA ILE A 754 -63.11 -2.62 -19.89
C ILE A 754 -61.62 -2.44 -19.63
N ASN A 755 -61.03 -3.39 -18.88
CA ASN A 755 -59.60 -3.47 -18.71
C ASN A 755 -59.00 -4.25 -19.88
N ILE A 756 -58.08 -3.62 -20.60
CA ILE A 756 -57.29 -4.26 -21.64
C ILE A 756 -56.05 -4.84 -20.96
N THR A 757 -55.82 -6.14 -21.10
CA THR A 757 -54.62 -6.80 -20.61
C THR A 757 -53.58 -6.86 -21.73
N VAL A 758 -52.38 -6.39 -21.41
CA VAL A 758 -51.23 -6.41 -22.30
C VAL A 758 -50.07 -7.08 -21.58
N GLU A 759 -49.34 -7.92 -22.29
CA GLU A 759 -48.15 -8.61 -21.83
C GLU A 759 -46.94 -7.99 -22.51
N ILE A 760 -45.93 -7.58 -21.74
CA ILE A 760 -44.63 -7.20 -22.27
C ILE A 760 -43.65 -8.32 -21.92
N ASN A 761 -42.94 -8.82 -22.92
CA ASN A 761 -41.89 -9.81 -22.76
C ASN A 761 -40.55 -9.13 -23.07
N ALA A 762 -39.91 -8.55 -22.06
CA ALA A 762 -38.64 -7.85 -22.25
C ALA A 762 -37.51 -8.88 -22.42
N PRO A 763 -36.89 -9.03 -23.61
CA PRO A 763 -35.71 -9.88 -23.75
C PRO A 763 -34.54 -9.41 -22.89
N ALA A 764 -33.66 -10.32 -22.47
CA ALA A 764 -32.52 -10.06 -21.58
C ALA A 764 -31.47 -9.03 -22.09
N TYR A 765 -31.61 -8.52 -23.31
CA TYR A 765 -30.76 -7.45 -23.88
C TYR A 765 -31.46 -6.08 -23.89
N PHE A 766 -32.59 -5.95 -23.18
CA PHE A 766 -33.28 -4.67 -23.06
C PHE A 766 -32.40 -3.68 -22.30
N ASN A 767 -32.30 -2.44 -22.78
CA ASN A 767 -31.57 -1.41 -22.05
C ASN A 767 -32.35 -1.06 -20.78
N ALA A 768 -31.72 -1.16 -19.61
CA ALA A 768 -32.29 -0.69 -18.36
C ALA A 768 -32.54 0.82 -18.37
N GLY A 769 -33.42 1.22 -17.45
CA GLY A 769 -33.81 2.61 -17.27
C GLY A 769 -35.25 2.88 -17.69
N LYS A 770 -35.56 4.16 -17.89
CA LYS A 770 -36.92 4.66 -18.02
C LYS A 770 -37.40 4.71 -19.47
N HIS A 771 -38.47 3.98 -19.78
CA HIS A 771 -39.09 3.88 -21.11
C HIS A 771 -40.53 4.39 -21.10
N LEU A 772 -40.96 5.02 -22.20
CA LEU A 772 -42.34 5.51 -22.35
C LEU A 772 -43.08 4.72 -23.45
N LEU A 773 -44.17 4.06 -23.08
CA LEU A 773 -45.02 3.26 -23.96
C LEU A 773 -46.31 3.99 -24.33
N GLN A 774 -46.77 3.85 -25.57
CA GLN A 774 -48.03 4.41 -26.07
C GLN A 774 -48.93 3.30 -26.68
N PHE A 775 -50.24 3.35 -26.43
CA PHE A 775 -51.23 2.43 -27.02
C PHE A 775 -52.32 3.18 -27.78
N ASP A 776 -52.51 2.84 -29.06
CA ASP A 776 -53.59 3.34 -29.91
C ASP A 776 -54.71 2.28 -30.05
N VAL A 777 -55.85 2.49 -29.39
CA VAL A 777 -56.99 1.55 -29.36
C VAL A 777 -58.08 1.97 -30.35
N VAL A 778 -58.42 1.14 -31.34
CA VAL A 778 -59.40 1.43 -32.40
C VAL A 778 -60.75 0.79 -32.11
N ILE A 779 -61.77 1.61 -31.87
CA ILE A 779 -63.12 1.20 -31.50
C ILE A 779 -64.08 1.46 -32.68
N LYS A 780 -64.89 0.47 -33.08
CA LYS A 780 -65.84 0.55 -34.22
C LYS A 780 -67.29 0.47 -33.76
N ASP A 781 -68.17 1.20 -34.44
CA ASP A 781 -69.62 1.02 -34.29
C ASP A 781 -70.19 -0.05 -35.24
N SER A 782 -71.46 -0.42 -35.05
CA SER A 782 -72.17 -1.45 -35.83
C SER A 782 -72.39 -1.09 -37.31
N VAL A 783 -72.05 0.13 -37.73
CA VAL A 783 -72.14 0.62 -39.12
C VAL A 783 -70.74 0.75 -39.77
N GLY A 784 -69.67 0.53 -38.99
CA GLY A 784 -68.29 0.50 -39.45
C GLY A 784 -67.48 1.77 -39.23
N ALA A 785 -67.99 2.78 -38.52
CA ALA A 785 -67.24 3.99 -38.19
C ALA A 785 -66.25 3.76 -37.03
N SER A 786 -64.97 4.08 -37.23
CA SER A 786 -63.88 3.86 -36.28
C SER A 786 -63.43 5.13 -35.54
N GLU A 787 -63.10 5.02 -34.25
CA GLU A 787 -62.45 6.04 -33.41
C GLU A 787 -61.19 5.44 -32.77
N THR A 788 -60.12 6.23 -32.62
CA THR A 788 -58.86 5.78 -31.99
C THR A 788 -58.61 6.54 -30.69
N VAL A 789 -58.36 5.81 -29.60
CA VAL A 789 -58.06 6.35 -28.26
C VAL A 789 -56.59 6.08 -27.92
N GLN A 790 -55.85 7.09 -27.44
CA GLN A 790 -54.43 6.96 -27.07
C GLN A 790 -54.22 6.86 -25.55
N LYS A 791 -53.28 6.01 -25.12
CA LYS A 791 -52.88 5.79 -23.72
C LYS A 791 -51.37 5.75 -23.58
N TYR A 792 -50.81 6.21 -22.44
CA TYR A 792 -49.36 6.29 -22.20
C TYR A 792 -48.98 5.63 -20.86
N LEU A 793 -47.86 4.90 -20.80
CA LEU A 793 -47.37 4.21 -19.60
C LEU A 793 -45.85 4.38 -19.48
N THR A 794 -45.34 4.62 -18.26
CA THR A 794 -43.90 4.65 -17.98
C THR A 794 -43.47 3.26 -17.51
N LEU A 795 -42.45 2.68 -18.15
CA LEU A 795 -41.87 1.40 -17.81
C LEU A 795 -40.44 1.62 -17.30
N TYR A 796 -40.14 1.13 -16.11
CA TYR A 796 -38.78 1.06 -15.57
C TYR A 796 -38.27 -0.35 -15.77
N ILE A 797 -37.15 -0.48 -16.47
CA ILE A 797 -36.50 -1.77 -16.65
C ILE A 797 -35.33 -1.84 -15.70
N LEU A 798 -35.42 -2.78 -14.77
CA LEU A 798 -34.49 -2.96 -13.68
C LEU A 798 -33.46 -4.02 -14.08
N ASP A 799 -32.19 -3.65 -14.09
CA ASP A 799 -31.09 -4.61 -14.18
C ASP A 799 -30.81 -5.29 -12.83
N VAL A 800 -31.08 -4.58 -11.74
CA VAL A 800 -31.00 -5.09 -10.36
C VAL A 800 -32.40 -4.98 -9.75
N PRO A 801 -32.97 -6.04 -9.18
CA PRO A 801 -34.28 -5.97 -8.54
C PRO A 801 -34.32 -4.94 -7.40
N ARG A 802 -35.49 -4.32 -7.19
CA ARG A 802 -35.66 -3.34 -6.09
C ARG A 802 -35.41 -3.95 -4.71
N GLU A 803 -35.77 -5.21 -4.52
CA GLU A 803 -35.55 -5.95 -3.28
C GLU A 803 -34.05 -6.06 -2.96
N VAL A 804 -33.21 -6.37 -3.95
CA VAL A 804 -31.75 -6.39 -3.81
C VAL A 804 -31.20 -4.99 -3.49
N ALA A 805 -31.77 -3.94 -4.11
CA ALA A 805 -31.38 -2.56 -3.80
C ALA A 805 -31.78 -2.15 -2.36
N ASP A 806 -32.91 -2.65 -1.84
CA ASP A 806 -33.34 -2.44 -0.45
C ASP A 806 -32.37 -3.11 0.54
N GLU A 807 -31.94 -4.34 0.23
CA GLU A 807 -30.95 -5.07 1.02
C GLU A 807 -29.59 -4.35 1.04
N MET A 808 -29.10 -3.89 -0.11
CA MET A 808 -27.86 -3.11 -0.20
C MET A 808 -27.92 -1.81 0.63
N MET A 809 -29.07 -1.13 0.63
CA MET A 809 -29.29 0.07 1.46
C MET A 809 -29.31 -0.27 2.95
N ALA A 810 -29.91 -1.40 3.34
CA ALA A 810 -29.95 -1.86 4.73
C ALA A 810 -28.57 -2.32 5.23
N ALA A 811 -27.82 -3.09 4.43
CA ALA A 811 -26.45 -3.52 4.75
C ALA A 811 -25.49 -2.32 4.86
N ALA A 812 -25.62 -1.33 3.97
CA ALA A 812 -24.84 -0.10 4.07
C ALA A 812 -25.12 0.67 5.38
N ASP A 813 -26.38 0.72 5.83
CA ASP A 813 -26.77 1.33 7.12
C ASP A 813 -26.18 0.57 8.32
N GLU A 814 -26.12 -0.76 8.25
CA GLU A 814 -25.47 -1.59 9.28
C GLU A 814 -23.96 -1.32 9.36
N TYR A 815 -23.26 -1.28 8.21
CA TYR A 815 -21.84 -0.93 8.16
C TYR A 815 -21.58 0.46 8.74
N ILE A 816 -22.40 1.46 8.39
CA ILE A 816 -22.29 2.81 8.93
C ILE A 816 -22.51 2.82 10.45
N THR A 817 -23.57 2.17 10.92
CA THR A 817 -23.88 2.08 12.35
C THR A 817 -22.72 1.45 13.13
N TRP A 818 -22.16 0.35 12.64
CA TRP A 818 -20.99 -0.28 13.25
C TRP A 818 -19.80 0.69 13.30
N MET A 819 -19.46 1.35 12.17
CA MET A 819 -18.33 2.29 12.10
C MET A 819 -18.52 3.51 13.03
N GLU A 820 -19.74 3.99 13.19
CA GLU A 820 -20.08 5.06 14.15
C GLU A 820 -19.90 4.60 15.61
N GLU A 821 -20.35 3.40 15.96
CA GLU A 821 -20.24 2.85 17.32
C GLU A 821 -18.79 2.73 17.78
N ILE A 822 -17.88 2.36 16.88
CA ILE A 822 -16.44 2.26 17.17
C ILE A 822 -15.68 3.58 16.94
N GLY A 823 -16.37 4.65 16.49
CA GLY A 823 -15.82 6.00 16.39
C GLY A 823 -14.84 6.22 15.22
N LEU A 824 -15.11 5.61 14.07
CA LEU A 824 -14.28 5.76 12.87
C LEU A 824 -14.57 7.06 12.11
N GLN A 825 -13.68 7.40 11.17
CA GLN A 825 -13.81 8.58 10.31
C GLN A 825 -14.74 8.25 9.13
N MET A 826 -15.88 8.93 9.06
CA MET A 826 -16.98 8.57 8.15
C MET A 826 -17.04 9.35 6.83
N THR A 827 -16.13 10.30 6.59
CA THR A 827 -16.23 11.28 5.49
C THR A 827 -16.42 10.66 4.10
N GLU A 828 -15.73 9.54 3.82
CA GLU A 828 -15.79 8.87 2.51
C GLU A 828 -17.02 7.95 2.41
N VAL A 829 -17.32 7.21 3.49
CA VAL A 829 -18.48 6.31 3.59
C VAL A 829 -19.80 7.08 3.52
N ASP A 830 -19.92 8.19 4.24
CA ASP A 830 -21.11 9.07 4.22
C ASP A 830 -21.39 9.61 2.82
N ASN A 831 -20.34 9.92 2.06
CA ASN A 831 -20.45 10.42 0.69
C ASN A 831 -20.99 9.33 -0.26
N TYR A 832 -20.47 8.11 -0.16
CA TYR A 832 -20.98 6.98 -0.95
C TYR A 832 -22.44 6.66 -0.58
N PHE A 833 -22.78 6.64 0.70
CA PHE A 833 -24.15 6.40 1.16
C PHE A 833 -25.14 7.48 0.70
N THR A 834 -24.72 8.74 0.67
CA THR A 834 -25.53 9.84 0.12
C THR A 834 -25.79 9.65 -1.38
N LEU A 835 -24.77 9.22 -2.13
CA LEU A 835 -24.90 8.94 -3.56
C LEU A 835 -25.77 7.70 -3.82
N MET A 836 -25.63 6.64 -3.02
CA MET A 836 -26.51 5.46 -3.06
C MET A 836 -27.96 5.84 -2.79
N SER A 837 -28.21 6.69 -1.79
CA SER A 837 -29.56 7.21 -1.49
C SER A 837 -30.15 7.99 -2.67
N SER A 838 -29.33 8.71 -3.43
CA SER A 838 -29.76 9.39 -4.66
C SER A 838 -30.13 8.40 -5.76
N ASP A 839 -29.27 7.42 -6.01
CA ASP A 839 -29.46 6.40 -7.06
C ASP A 839 -30.68 5.52 -6.77
N TYR A 840 -30.94 5.22 -5.50
CA TYR A 840 -32.12 4.50 -5.04
C TYR A 840 -33.43 5.24 -5.40
N ASN A 841 -33.46 6.57 -5.19
CA ASN A 841 -34.64 7.39 -5.47
C ASN A 841 -34.91 7.56 -6.98
N GLU A 842 -33.85 7.59 -7.80
CA GLU A 842 -33.95 7.68 -9.27
C GLU A 842 -34.14 6.31 -9.95
N VAL A 843 -34.10 5.21 -9.18
CA VAL A 843 -34.27 3.82 -9.66
C VAL A 843 -33.10 3.38 -10.57
N GLU A 844 -31.89 3.88 -10.29
CA GLU A 844 -30.64 3.57 -11.01
C GLU A 844 -29.83 2.51 -10.25
N PHE A 845 -30.42 1.32 -10.07
CA PHE A 845 -29.89 0.30 -9.16
C PHE A 845 -28.55 -0.32 -9.55
N SER A 846 -28.16 -0.27 -10.84
CA SER A 846 -26.82 -0.68 -11.25
C SER A 846 -25.74 0.28 -10.72
N SER A 847 -26.02 1.59 -10.68
CA SER A 847 -25.11 2.57 -10.07
C SER A 847 -25.09 2.45 -8.55
N LEU A 848 -26.23 2.11 -7.94
CA LEU A 848 -26.32 1.81 -6.51
C LEU A 848 -25.44 0.63 -6.13
N GLN A 849 -25.49 -0.47 -6.89
CA GLN A 849 -24.66 -1.66 -6.67
C GLN A 849 -23.18 -1.32 -6.73
N GLU A 850 -22.72 -0.61 -7.76
CA GLU A 850 -21.31 -0.21 -7.88
C GLU A 850 -20.85 0.61 -6.65
N ARG A 851 -21.68 1.54 -6.17
CA ARG A 851 -21.36 2.33 -4.98
C ARG A 851 -21.39 1.53 -3.68
N PHE A 852 -22.31 0.56 -3.57
CA PHE A 852 -22.37 -0.35 -2.44
C PHE A 852 -21.10 -1.19 -2.34
N GLU A 853 -20.62 -1.75 -3.45
CA GLU A 853 -19.37 -2.53 -3.48
C GLU A 853 -18.17 -1.72 -2.95
N PHE A 854 -18.06 -0.44 -3.32
CA PHE A 854 -17.01 0.44 -2.79
C PHE A 854 -17.18 0.72 -1.28
N LEU A 855 -18.41 0.96 -0.82
CA LEU A 855 -18.69 1.18 0.60
C LEU A 855 -18.35 -0.06 1.43
N GLU A 856 -18.77 -1.23 0.96
CA GLU A 856 -18.51 -2.52 1.59
C GLU A 856 -17.01 -2.81 1.67
N GLU A 857 -16.25 -2.59 0.59
CA GLU A 857 -14.79 -2.77 0.59
C GLU A 857 -14.11 -1.97 1.71
N ILE A 858 -14.54 -0.71 1.90
CA ILE A 858 -14.02 0.18 2.94
C ILE A 858 -14.39 -0.33 4.34
N ALA A 859 -15.65 -0.70 4.56
CA ALA A 859 -16.15 -1.16 5.85
C ALA A 859 -15.52 -2.49 6.29
N VAL A 860 -15.45 -3.47 5.38
CA VAL A 860 -14.82 -4.78 5.64
C VAL A 860 -13.32 -4.63 5.88
N ALA A 861 -12.64 -3.75 5.14
CA ALA A 861 -11.23 -3.46 5.39
C ALA A 861 -10.99 -2.88 6.80
N ALA A 862 -11.91 -2.05 7.29
CA ALA A 862 -11.85 -1.53 8.64
C ALA A 862 -12.06 -2.63 9.70
N GLN A 863 -13.04 -3.52 9.51
CA GLN A 863 -13.32 -4.65 10.41
C GLN A 863 -12.11 -5.59 10.54
N GLU A 864 -11.56 -6.03 9.41
CA GLU A 864 -10.39 -6.90 9.38
C GLU A 864 -9.17 -6.22 10.02
N PHE A 865 -8.97 -4.92 9.77
CA PHE A 865 -7.90 -4.19 10.43
C PHE A 865 -8.04 -4.26 11.95
N VAL A 866 -9.23 -4.02 12.51
CA VAL A 866 -9.48 -4.06 13.96
C VAL A 866 -9.16 -5.45 14.53
N GLU A 867 -9.59 -6.51 13.85
CA GLU A 867 -9.31 -7.89 14.26
C GLU A 867 -7.80 -8.18 14.26
N ILE A 868 -7.11 -7.91 13.15
CA ILE A 868 -5.69 -8.19 12.98
C ILE A 868 -4.84 -7.33 13.92
N ASN A 869 -5.22 -6.06 14.12
CA ASN A 869 -4.54 -5.15 15.03
C ASN A 869 -4.56 -5.66 16.48
N SER A 870 -5.69 -6.21 16.93
CA SER A 870 -5.84 -6.76 18.28
C SER A 870 -4.94 -7.99 18.50
N SER A 871 -4.94 -8.94 17.55
CA SER A 871 -4.12 -10.16 17.62
C SER A 871 -2.62 -9.89 17.48
N LEU A 872 -2.25 -8.93 16.63
CA LEU A 872 -0.86 -8.53 16.45
C LEU A 872 -0.31 -7.80 17.68
N LEU A 873 -1.13 -6.98 18.35
CA LEU A 873 -0.72 -6.31 19.59
C LEU A 873 -0.42 -7.31 20.71
N GLU A 874 -1.24 -8.35 20.85
CA GLU A 874 -0.98 -9.46 21.78
C GLU A 874 0.36 -10.14 21.44
N SER A 875 0.59 -10.42 20.16
CA SER A 875 1.83 -11.05 19.67
C SER A 875 3.07 -10.19 19.92
N ILE A 876 2.99 -8.87 19.71
CA ILE A 876 4.06 -7.91 20.01
C ILE A 876 4.33 -7.86 21.52
N SER A 877 3.29 -7.87 22.36
CA SER A 877 3.44 -7.89 23.81
C SER A 877 4.13 -9.18 24.28
N HIS A 878 3.77 -10.32 23.70
CA HIS A 878 4.40 -11.60 23.97
C HIS A 878 5.88 -11.58 23.62
N ALA A 879 6.26 -11.06 22.44
CA ALA A 879 7.66 -10.92 22.05
C ALA A 879 8.47 -10.06 23.05
N ALA A 880 7.88 -8.98 23.57
CA ALA A 880 8.52 -8.13 24.58
C ALA A 880 8.76 -8.85 25.92
N GLU A 881 7.87 -9.75 26.35
CA GLU A 881 8.09 -10.57 27.56
C GLU A 881 9.34 -11.48 27.44
N PHE A 882 9.67 -11.88 26.22
CA PHE A 882 10.82 -12.74 25.91
C PHE A 882 12.07 -11.98 25.48
N ASP A 883 12.07 -10.64 25.54
CA ASP A 883 13.19 -9.77 25.13
C ASP A 883 13.56 -9.94 23.64
N VAL A 884 12.57 -10.28 22.80
CA VAL A 884 12.70 -10.37 21.34
C VAL A 884 12.34 -9.02 20.74
N ASP A 885 13.30 -8.40 20.03
CA ASP A 885 13.08 -7.12 19.38
C ASP A 885 12.36 -7.30 18.05
N VAL A 886 11.18 -6.68 17.93
CA VAL A 886 10.31 -6.70 16.74
C VAL A 886 10.16 -5.29 16.18
N PHE A 887 11.30 -4.67 15.88
CA PHE A 887 11.39 -3.25 15.53
C PHE A 887 10.67 -2.91 14.23
N GLU A 888 10.88 -3.68 13.16
CA GLU A 888 10.25 -3.41 11.87
C GLU A 888 8.75 -3.73 11.90
N THR A 889 8.34 -4.76 12.65
CA THR A 889 6.93 -5.03 12.93
C THR A 889 6.25 -3.83 13.59
N LYS A 890 6.85 -3.25 14.64
CA LYS A 890 6.29 -2.08 15.35
C LYS A 890 6.19 -0.85 14.45
N LYS A 891 7.17 -0.65 13.57
CA LYS A 891 7.17 0.46 12.61
C LYS A 891 6.04 0.34 11.59
N LEU A 892 5.85 -0.84 11.01
CA LEU A 892 4.74 -1.11 10.09
C LEU A 892 3.39 -1.00 10.79
N TRP A 893 3.28 -1.52 12.00
CA TRP A 893 2.10 -1.38 12.85
C TRP A 893 1.75 0.10 13.14
N LEU A 894 2.74 0.92 13.50
CA LEU A 894 2.56 2.37 13.69
C LEU A 894 2.07 3.06 12.43
N LEU A 895 2.67 2.74 11.28
CA LEU A 895 2.27 3.29 9.99
C LEU A 895 0.82 2.91 9.65
N ALA A 896 0.46 1.64 9.85
CA ALA A 896 -0.89 1.13 9.60
C ALA A 896 -1.93 1.85 10.47
N ASN A 897 -1.65 2.08 11.76
CA ASN A 897 -2.53 2.82 12.66
C ASN A 897 -2.64 4.32 12.30
N VAL A 898 -1.58 4.95 11.80
CA VAL A 898 -1.63 6.35 11.33
C VAL A 898 -2.52 6.47 10.09
N ILE A 899 -2.46 5.50 9.18
CA ILE A 899 -3.28 5.46 7.97
C ILE A 899 -4.74 5.19 8.33
N PHE A 900 -4.99 4.24 9.24
CA PHE A 900 -6.33 3.93 9.75
C PHE A 900 -7.01 5.15 10.39
N ASN A 901 -6.28 5.92 11.21
CA ASN A 901 -6.79 7.14 11.84
C ASN A 901 -7.02 8.30 10.86
N ARG A 902 -6.62 8.17 9.60
CA ARG A 902 -6.85 9.16 8.52
C ARG A 902 -8.01 8.79 7.61
N GLY A 903 -8.67 7.64 7.85
CA GLY A 903 -9.83 7.19 7.09
C GLY A 903 -9.53 6.28 5.90
N ASP A 904 -8.26 5.97 5.61
CA ASP A 904 -7.88 5.09 4.49
C ASP A 904 -7.78 3.63 4.97
N TYR A 905 -8.94 2.97 5.08
CA TYR A 905 -9.07 1.66 5.70
C TYR A 905 -8.48 0.53 4.85
N VAL A 906 -8.58 0.62 3.52
CA VAL A 906 -8.04 -0.37 2.58
C VAL A 906 -6.50 -0.40 2.65
N LEU A 907 -5.86 0.77 2.61
CA LEU A 907 -4.40 0.84 2.74
C LEU A 907 -3.93 0.46 4.15
N ALA A 908 -4.69 0.81 5.19
CA ALA A 908 -4.39 0.41 6.56
C ALA A 908 -4.40 -1.12 6.72
N LYS A 909 -5.40 -1.81 6.16
CA LYS A 909 -5.48 -3.29 6.11
C LYS A 909 -4.25 -3.89 5.41
N GLN A 910 -3.82 -3.32 4.28
CA GLN A 910 -2.60 -3.81 3.61
C GLN A 910 -1.36 -3.70 4.50
N ARG A 911 -1.18 -2.57 5.19
CA ARG A 911 -0.01 -2.34 6.06
C ARG A 911 -0.02 -3.19 7.33
N ILE A 912 -1.19 -3.49 7.90
CA ILE A 912 -1.26 -4.37 9.08
C ILE A 912 -0.97 -5.84 8.69
N ASN A 913 -1.38 -6.28 7.49
CA ASN A 913 -1.02 -7.60 6.94
C ASN A 913 0.49 -7.73 6.70
N GLU A 914 1.14 -6.66 6.22
CA GLU A 914 2.61 -6.59 6.12
C GLU A 914 3.26 -6.68 7.50
N ALA A 915 2.72 -6.00 8.51
CA ALA A 915 3.23 -6.05 9.88
C ALA A 915 3.10 -7.46 10.48
N GLN A 916 1.96 -8.14 10.28
CA GLN A 916 1.74 -9.52 10.73
C GLN A 916 2.72 -10.49 10.08
N SER A 917 2.94 -10.34 8.77
CA SER A 917 3.95 -11.13 8.05
C SER A 917 5.36 -10.86 8.59
N MET A 918 5.72 -9.59 8.81
CA MET A 918 7.03 -9.20 9.34
C MET A 918 7.28 -9.75 10.74
N TYR A 919 6.26 -9.80 11.60
CA TYR A 919 6.35 -10.44 12.92
C TYR A 919 6.79 -11.89 12.82
N SER A 920 6.22 -12.65 11.88
CA SER A 920 6.60 -14.05 11.67
C SER A 920 8.06 -14.22 11.20
N TYR A 921 8.61 -13.22 10.49
CA TYR A 921 10.00 -13.20 10.06
C TYR A 921 10.95 -12.83 11.21
N GLU A 922 10.67 -11.77 11.97
CA GLU A 922 11.52 -11.30 13.09
C GLU A 922 11.58 -12.32 14.23
N THR A 923 10.54 -13.14 14.39
CA THR A 923 10.46 -14.15 15.47
C THR A 923 11.04 -15.53 15.11
N LYS A 924 11.38 -15.76 13.84
CA LYS A 924 11.81 -17.08 13.35
C LYS A 924 13.22 -17.45 13.85
N GLY A 925 13.28 -18.34 14.84
CA GLY A 925 14.53 -18.93 15.36
C GLY A 925 15.02 -18.34 16.69
N GLU A 926 14.50 -17.18 17.10
CA GLU A 926 14.83 -16.49 18.36
C GLU A 926 14.19 -17.18 19.58
N PHE A 927 12.94 -17.66 19.44
CA PHE A 927 12.19 -18.25 20.55
C PHE A 927 12.78 -19.57 21.09
N GLY A 928 13.57 -20.34 20.33
CA GLY A 928 14.06 -21.64 20.78
C GLY A 928 15.13 -21.59 21.89
N LEU A 929 16.07 -20.66 21.79
CA LEU A 929 17.23 -20.55 22.70
C LEU A 929 16.95 -19.61 23.89
N ALA A 930 16.26 -18.50 23.65
CA ALA A 930 15.90 -17.53 24.69
C ALA A 930 14.86 -18.11 25.68
N TYR A 931 13.84 -18.81 25.18
CA TYR A 931 12.80 -19.46 25.98
C TYR A 931 13.37 -20.53 26.93
N TYR A 932 14.27 -21.39 26.43
CA TYR A 932 14.87 -22.44 27.26
C TYR A 932 15.79 -21.88 28.34
N SER A 933 16.52 -20.79 28.03
CA SER A 933 17.48 -20.15 28.93
C SER A 933 16.79 -19.39 30.08
N LYS A 934 15.63 -18.76 29.82
CA LYS A 934 14.86 -18.00 30.82
C LYS A 934 14.01 -18.93 31.72
N LYS A 935 13.49 -20.05 31.16
CA LYS A 935 12.67 -21.03 31.90
C LYS A 935 13.49 -21.98 32.79
N ASN A 936 14.75 -22.28 32.43
CA ASN A 936 15.62 -23.19 33.18
C ASN A 936 17.04 -22.61 33.44
N PRO A 937 17.16 -21.49 34.19
CA PRO A 937 18.43 -20.75 34.33
C PRO A 937 19.55 -21.59 34.96
N VAL A 938 19.23 -22.52 35.86
CA VAL A 938 20.21 -23.40 36.52
C VAL A 938 20.75 -24.47 35.55
N GLN A 939 19.93 -24.97 34.64
CA GLN A 939 20.34 -25.98 33.65
C GLN A 939 21.10 -25.34 32.49
N ALA A 940 20.73 -24.12 32.08
CA ALA A 940 21.49 -23.33 31.12
C ALA A 940 22.89 -22.95 31.66
N LEU A 941 22.97 -22.52 32.93
CA LEU A 941 24.25 -22.23 33.59
C LEU A 941 25.12 -23.49 33.72
N SER A 942 24.54 -24.65 34.04
CA SER A 942 25.28 -25.90 34.16
C SER A 942 25.80 -26.39 32.80
N ALA A 943 25.00 -26.27 31.74
CA ALA A 943 25.43 -26.57 30.37
C ALA A 943 26.57 -25.64 29.91
N LEU A 944 26.51 -24.36 30.26
CA LEU A 944 27.54 -23.38 29.91
C LEU A 944 28.84 -23.58 30.69
N ILE A 945 28.77 -23.98 31.97
CA ILE A 945 29.93 -24.40 32.77
C ILE A 945 30.54 -25.69 32.20
N VAL A 946 29.72 -26.64 31.75
CA VAL A 946 30.19 -27.87 31.11
C VAL A 946 30.85 -27.58 29.76
N LEU A 947 30.28 -26.70 28.93
CA LEU A 947 30.86 -26.28 27.65
C LEU A 947 32.17 -25.50 27.83
N MET A 948 32.24 -24.58 28.79
CA MET A 948 33.50 -23.94 29.17
C MET A 948 34.53 -24.96 29.70
N GLY A 949 34.07 -25.95 30.46
CA GLY A 949 34.89 -27.05 30.96
C GLY A 949 35.45 -27.92 29.84
N ILE A 950 34.62 -28.29 28.85
CA ILE A 950 35.00 -29.07 27.66
C ILE A 950 35.97 -28.26 26.78
N GLY A 951 35.71 -26.98 26.57
CA GLY A 951 36.61 -26.09 25.80
C GLY A 951 37.96 -25.90 26.49
N PHE A 952 37.97 -25.68 27.81
CA PHE A 952 39.19 -25.55 28.59
C PHE A 952 39.98 -26.86 28.63
N PHE A 953 39.31 -28.00 28.84
CA PHE A 953 39.94 -29.32 28.89
C PHE A 953 40.44 -29.77 27.51
N GLY A 954 39.67 -29.52 26.45
CA GLY A 954 40.06 -29.75 25.06
C GLY A 954 41.28 -28.93 24.66
N GLY A 955 41.30 -27.64 25.01
CA GLY A 955 42.46 -26.77 24.81
C GLY A 955 43.70 -27.21 25.60
N TYR A 956 43.50 -27.65 26.85
CA TYR A 956 44.56 -28.20 27.70
C TYR A 956 45.18 -29.48 27.11
N MET A 957 44.35 -30.44 26.70
CA MET A 957 44.78 -31.71 26.12
C MET A 957 45.49 -31.51 24.77
N SER A 958 44.96 -30.64 23.91
CA SER A 958 45.57 -30.29 22.63
C SER A 958 46.95 -29.67 22.80
N ARG A 959 47.09 -28.73 23.74
CA ARG A 959 48.39 -28.08 24.05
C ARG A 959 49.41 -29.06 24.63
N LYS A 960 48.98 -29.97 25.52
CA LYS A 960 49.83 -31.02 26.08
C LYS A 960 50.31 -31.99 25.00
N GLY A 961 49.41 -32.40 24.10
CA GLY A 961 49.72 -33.24 22.94
C GLY A 961 50.74 -32.60 22.01
N TYR A 962 50.54 -31.31 21.67
CA TYR A 962 51.47 -30.54 20.84
C TYR A 962 52.88 -30.48 21.43
N LEU A 963 53.01 -30.15 22.73
CA LEU A 963 54.32 -30.06 23.39
C LEU A 963 55.03 -31.42 23.44
N LYS A 964 54.32 -32.53 23.70
CA LYS A 964 54.89 -33.88 23.64
C LYS A 964 55.43 -34.21 22.25
N ARG A 965 54.64 -33.94 21.20
CA ARG A 965 55.06 -34.17 19.80
C ARG A 965 56.30 -33.35 19.46
N LYS A 966 56.33 -32.07 19.87
CA LYS A 966 57.47 -31.18 19.66
C LYS A 966 58.75 -31.69 20.34
N ILE A 967 58.67 -32.20 21.56
CA ILE A 967 59.83 -32.80 22.25
C ILE A 967 60.37 -34.01 21.48
N THR A 968 59.50 -34.90 20.99
CA THR A 968 59.91 -36.06 20.20
C THR A 968 60.62 -35.64 18.91
N LEU A 969 60.11 -34.63 18.22
CA LEU A 969 60.75 -34.10 17.00
C LEU A 969 62.13 -33.50 17.30
N LEU A 970 62.25 -32.71 18.37
CA LEU A 970 63.52 -32.11 18.77
C LEU A 970 64.56 -33.18 19.19
N LYS A 971 64.14 -34.25 19.87
CA LYS A 971 65.03 -35.40 20.18
C LYS A 971 65.53 -36.12 18.94
N ARG A 972 64.66 -36.29 17.94
CA ARG A 972 65.03 -36.90 16.66
C ARG A 972 65.99 -36.01 15.87
N GLU A 973 65.75 -34.71 15.85
CA GLU A 973 66.65 -33.73 15.21
C GLU A 973 68.02 -33.70 15.89
N GLU A 974 68.08 -33.72 17.22
CA GLU A 974 69.34 -33.79 17.98
C GLU A 974 70.15 -35.06 17.64
N ALA A 975 69.51 -36.22 17.61
CA ALA A 975 70.17 -37.47 17.24
C ALA A 975 70.70 -37.44 15.80
N LEU A 976 69.93 -36.87 14.87
CA LEU A 976 70.31 -36.75 13.47
C LEU A 976 71.48 -35.77 13.28
N LEU A 977 71.49 -34.64 14.00
CA LEU A 977 72.62 -33.70 13.98
C LEU A 977 73.91 -34.35 14.49
N LEU A 978 73.85 -35.13 15.57
CA LEU A 978 75.01 -35.88 16.07
C LEU A 978 75.51 -36.92 15.07
N GLN A 979 74.61 -37.62 14.36
CA GLN A 979 74.99 -38.54 13.28
C GLN A 979 75.66 -37.80 12.11
N LEU A 980 75.10 -36.68 11.67
CA LEU A 980 75.69 -35.86 10.60
C LEU A 980 77.09 -35.36 10.98
N MET A 981 77.28 -34.94 12.23
CA MET A 981 78.59 -34.54 12.76
C MET A 981 79.61 -35.71 12.69
N GLN A 982 79.21 -36.92 13.05
CA GLN A 982 80.06 -38.12 12.93
C GLN A 982 80.42 -38.44 11.46
N VAL A 983 79.47 -38.28 10.54
CA VAL A 983 79.70 -38.48 9.10
C VAL A 983 80.70 -37.48 8.56
N VAL A 984 80.57 -36.19 8.90
CA VAL A 984 81.51 -35.13 8.51
C VAL A 984 82.91 -35.40 9.06
N GLN A 985 83.03 -35.82 10.32
CA GLN A 985 84.30 -36.24 10.91
C GLN A 985 84.92 -37.44 10.18
N ARG A 986 84.12 -38.45 9.82
CA ARG A 986 84.58 -39.61 9.05
C ARG A 986 85.07 -39.22 7.66
N TYR A 987 84.30 -38.41 6.94
CA TYR A 987 84.66 -37.93 5.60
C TYR A 987 85.95 -37.12 5.59
N THR A 988 86.22 -36.37 6.66
CA THR A 988 87.43 -35.55 6.78
C THR A 988 88.63 -36.39 7.21
N PHE A 989 88.54 -37.14 8.31
CA PHE A 989 89.71 -37.77 8.92
C PHE A 989 89.98 -39.23 8.49
N LYS A 990 88.96 -39.95 7.99
CA LYS A 990 89.14 -41.33 7.51
C LYS A 990 89.15 -41.40 5.99
N ASP A 991 88.21 -40.73 5.35
CA ASP A 991 88.04 -40.85 3.89
C ASP A 991 88.79 -39.74 3.11
N ASN A 992 89.33 -38.72 3.81
CA ASN A 992 90.09 -37.58 3.27
C ASN A 992 89.37 -36.81 2.14
N LYS A 993 88.03 -36.74 2.20
CA LYS A 993 87.14 -36.17 1.17
C LYS A 993 86.76 -34.70 1.37
N LEU A 994 87.05 -34.12 2.54
CA LEU A 994 86.73 -32.73 2.90
C LEU A 994 88.01 -32.01 3.30
N SER A 995 88.16 -30.75 2.88
CA SER A 995 89.26 -29.91 3.36
C SER A 995 89.05 -29.54 4.84
N MET A 996 90.13 -29.20 5.55
CA MET A 996 90.02 -28.75 6.94
C MET A 996 89.15 -27.48 7.08
N GLY A 997 89.13 -26.61 6.07
CA GLY A 997 88.28 -25.41 6.05
C GLY A 997 86.78 -25.77 5.98
N GLU A 998 86.39 -26.61 5.03
CA GLU A 998 85.00 -27.08 4.87
C GLU A 998 84.53 -27.90 6.06
N TYR A 999 85.43 -28.65 6.69
CA TYR A 999 85.18 -29.37 7.94
C TYR A 999 84.83 -28.41 9.09
N TYR A 1000 85.63 -27.35 9.31
CA TYR A 1000 85.36 -26.39 10.37
C TYR A 1000 84.06 -25.62 10.14
N GLU A 1001 83.76 -25.24 8.88
CA GLU A 1001 82.52 -24.56 8.54
C GLU A 1001 81.29 -25.47 8.76
N SER A 1002 81.32 -26.67 8.19
CA SER A 1002 80.21 -27.63 8.30
C SER A 1002 79.96 -28.01 9.75
N MET A 1003 81.02 -28.27 10.52
CA MET A 1003 80.85 -28.59 11.93
C MET A 1003 80.35 -27.39 12.73
N GLY A 1004 80.84 -26.18 12.47
CA GLY A 1004 80.36 -24.96 13.12
C GLY A 1004 78.85 -24.74 12.91
N GLN A 1005 78.35 -25.03 11.71
CA GLN A 1005 76.91 -24.96 11.41
C GLN A 1005 76.11 -26.02 12.18
N TYR A 1006 76.57 -27.28 12.20
CA TYR A 1006 75.91 -28.35 12.96
C TYR A 1006 75.93 -28.09 14.46
N GLU A 1007 77.03 -27.57 15.01
CA GLU A 1007 77.16 -27.21 16.43
C GLU A 1007 76.20 -26.09 16.82
N LYS A 1008 76.08 -25.04 15.99
CA LYS A 1008 75.13 -23.95 16.22
C LYS A 1008 73.68 -24.45 16.19
N LYS A 1009 73.35 -25.33 15.24
CA LYS A 1009 72.00 -25.90 15.12
C LYS A 1009 71.70 -26.84 16.29
N LEU A 1010 72.64 -27.71 16.67
CA LEU A 1010 72.53 -28.60 17.81
C LEU A 1010 72.31 -27.83 19.12
N SER A 1011 73.08 -26.76 19.35
CA SER A 1011 72.91 -25.88 20.51
C SER A 1011 71.49 -25.28 20.59
N LYS A 1012 70.93 -24.86 19.45
CA LYS A 1012 69.56 -24.34 19.37
C LYS A 1012 68.52 -25.43 19.62
N THR A 1013 68.63 -26.58 18.98
CA THR A 1013 67.70 -27.71 19.13
C THR A 1013 67.65 -28.21 20.57
N ILE A 1014 68.82 -28.34 21.23
CA ILE A 1014 68.91 -28.72 22.64
C ILE A 1014 68.22 -27.66 23.53
N ARG A 1015 68.48 -26.37 23.30
CA ARG A 1015 67.84 -25.28 24.06
C ARG A 1015 66.32 -25.30 23.93
N ASP A 1016 65.82 -25.48 22.71
CA ASP A 1016 64.38 -25.55 22.43
C ASP A 1016 63.75 -26.81 23.05
N ARG A 1017 64.48 -27.93 23.10
CA ARG A 1017 64.04 -29.17 23.76
C ARG A 1017 63.85 -28.93 25.25
N VAL A 1018 64.87 -28.42 25.93
CA VAL A 1018 64.83 -28.20 27.39
C VAL A 1018 63.71 -27.22 27.76
N LYS A 1019 63.57 -26.13 27.00
CA LYS A 1019 62.49 -25.16 27.17
C LYS A 1019 61.11 -25.80 26.99
N THR A 1020 60.94 -26.64 25.97
CA THR A 1020 59.65 -27.30 25.67
C THR A 1020 59.32 -28.37 26.74
N GLU A 1021 60.31 -29.11 27.24
CA GLU A 1021 60.13 -30.06 28.35
C GLU A 1021 59.70 -29.36 29.64
N SER A 1022 60.33 -28.23 29.97
CA SER A 1022 59.95 -27.37 31.11
C SER A 1022 58.49 -26.87 30.98
N GLN A 1023 58.10 -26.42 29.78
CA GLN A 1023 56.72 -26.01 29.49
C GLN A 1023 55.71 -27.16 29.66
N LEU A 1024 56.06 -28.38 29.25
CA LEU A 1024 55.19 -29.56 29.42
C LEU A 1024 55.02 -29.94 30.89
N THR A 1025 56.09 -29.90 31.69
CA THR A 1025 56.03 -30.16 33.14
C THR A 1025 55.15 -29.12 33.84
N ARG A 1026 55.30 -27.84 33.48
CA ARG A 1026 54.46 -26.74 34.01
C ARG A 1026 52.97 -26.98 33.77
N ILE A 1027 52.60 -27.37 32.55
CA ILE A 1027 51.21 -27.65 32.19
C ILE A 1027 50.71 -28.93 32.90
N SER A 1028 51.57 -29.93 33.10
CA SER A 1028 51.17 -31.20 33.71
C SER A 1028 50.94 -31.11 35.23
N HIS A 1029 51.67 -30.23 35.93
CA HIS A 1029 51.57 -30.07 37.39
C HIS A 1029 50.87 -28.78 37.83
N LEU A 1030 50.27 -28.02 36.91
CA LEU A 1030 49.60 -26.73 37.19
C LEU A 1030 50.49 -25.73 37.94
N GLN A 1031 51.81 -25.82 37.75
CA GLN A 1031 52.78 -25.06 38.52
C GLN A 1031 52.93 -23.62 38.02
N ASN A 1032 53.25 -22.74 38.96
CA ASN A 1032 53.42 -21.33 38.68
C ASN A 1032 54.71 -21.10 37.87
N LYS A 1033 54.78 -20.02 37.07
CA LYS A 1033 55.95 -19.73 36.21
C LYS A 1033 57.29 -19.75 36.96
N LYS A 1034 57.30 -19.31 38.23
CA LYS A 1034 58.50 -19.34 39.10
C LYS A 1034 58.96 -20.77 39.44
N GLU A 1035 58.02 -21.65 39.79
CA GLU A 1035 58.31 -23.06 40.12
C GLU A 1035 58.78 -23.82 38.89
N GLY A 1036 58.18 -23.57 37.72
CA GLY A 1036 58.64 -24.14 36.44
C GLY A 1036 60.07 -23.74 36.08
N LEU A 1037 60.45 -22.48 36.30
CA LEU A 1037 61.84 -22.02 36.08
C LEU A 1037 62.81 -22.63 37.09
N ALA A 1038 62.40 -22.85 38.34
CA ALA A 1038 63.23 -23.53 39.34
C ALA A 1038 63.48 -25.01 38.97
N MET A 1039 62.46 -25.71 38.45
CA MET A 1039 62.63 -27.06 37.92
C MET A 1039 63.53 -27.10 36.68
N GLU A 1040 63.37 -26.15 35.75
CA GLU A 1040 64.25 -26.04 34.57
C GLU A 1040 65.71 -25.83 34.98
N LYS A 1041 65.95 -24.97 35.98
CA LYS A 1041 67.27 -24.77 36.59
C LYS A 1041 67.84 -26.07 37.16
N ALA A 1042 67.06 -26.82 37.96
CA ALA A 1042 67.51 -28.09 38.54
C ALA A 1042 67.87 -29.12 37.47
N LYS A 1043 67.03 -29.24 36.43
CA LYS A 1043 67.26 -30.15 35.30
C LYS A 1043 68.47 -29.77 34.47
N LEU A 1044 68.71 -28.48 34.23
CA LEU A 1044 69.92 -27.99 33.55
C LEU A 1044 71.18 -28.38 34.32
N ILE A 1045 71.18 -28.24 35.64
CA ILE A 1045 72.30 -28.65 36.50
C ILE A 1045 72.52 -30.17 36.43
N GLU A 1046 71.44 -30.95 36.44
CA GLU A 1046 71.51 -32.41 36.28
C GLU A 1046 72.09 -32.80 34.91
N MET A 1047 71.60 -32.21 33.82
CA MET A 1047 72.12 -32.47 32.46
C MET A 1047 73.59 -32.08 32.33
N MET A 1048 74.03 -30.99 32.97
CA MET A 1048 75.45 -30.62 33.02
C MET A 1048 76.29 -31.67 33.77
N ARG A 1049 75.79 -32.23 34.88
CA ARG A 1049 76.46 -33.31 35.62
C ARG A 1049 76.56 -34.59 34.79
N THR A 1050 75.47 -35.01 34.15
CA THR A 1050 75.47 -36.20 33.28
C THR A 1050 76.42 -36.02 32.11
N LEU A 1051 76.43 -34.83 31.51
CA LEU A 1051 77.37 -34.48 30.44
C LEU A 1051 78.84 -34.56 30.89
N GLN A 1052 79.14 -34.05 32.09
CA GLN A 1052 80.47 -34.15 32.70
C GLN A 1052 80.89 -35.61 32.95
N ASP A 1053 79.97 -36.43 33.46
CA ASP A 1053 80.22 -37.85 33.71
C ASP A 1053 80.45 -38.63 32.40
N ASP A 1054 79.64 -38.38 31.37
CA ASP A 1054 79.78 -39.02 30.06
C ASP A 1054 81.10 -38.67 29.35
N TYR A 1055 81.63 -37.46 29.59
CA TYR A 1055 82.93 -37.03 29.06
C TYR A 1055 84.11 -37.52 29.91
N LEU A 1056 84.15 -37.14 31.19
CA LEU A 1056 85.31 -37.34 32.07
C LEU A 1056 85.48 -38.80 32.52
N ASN A 1057 84.37 -39.49 32.81
CA ASN A 1057 84.42 -40.83 33.41
C ASN A 1057 84.15 -41.93 32.36
N LYS A 1058 83.19 -41.72 31.46
CA LYS A 1058 82.78 -42.74 30.48
C LYS A 1058 83.46 -42.62 29.12
N GLY A 1059 84.14 -41.51 28.83
CA GLY A 1059 84.83 -41.28 27.55
C GLY A 1059 83.94 -41.35 26.30
N LYS A 1060 82.62 -41.12 26.45
CA LYS A 1060 81.63 -41.30 25.38
C LYS A 1060 81.47 -40.08 24.46
N LEU A 1061 82.11 -38.97 24.78
CA LEU A 1061 81.93 -37.69 24.08
C LEU A 1061 83.27 -37.09 23.66
N ASP A 1062 83.29 -36.50 22.48
CA ASP A 1062 84.43 -35.70 22.00
C ASP A 1062 84.54 -34.39 22.79
N THR A 1063 85.77 -33.94 23.05
CA THR A 1063 86.06 -32.71 23.81
C THR A 1063 85.32 -31.50 23.27
N ARG A 1064 85.28 -31.31 21.95
CA ARG A 1064 84.65 -30.15 21.33
C ARG A 1064 83.12 -30.18 21.48
N ILE A 1065 82.53 -31.38 21.40
CA ILE A 1065 81.09 -31.58 21.60
C ILE A 1065 80.72 -31.32 23.05
N TYR A 1066 81.53 -31.84 23.99
CA TYR A 1066 81.36 -31.61 25.42
C TYR A 1066 81.41 -30.12 25.77
N GLU A 1067 82.44 -29.38 25.32
CA GLU A 1067 82.60 -27.95 25.60
C GLU A 1067 81.44 -27.12 25.05
N ASN A 1068 80.99 -27.41 23.82
CA ASN A 1068 79.88 -26.69 23.19
C ASN A 1068 78.54 -26.95 23.89
N MET A 1069 78.26 -28.19 24.29
CA MET A 1069 77.05 -28.51 25.03
C MET A 1069 77.07 -27.94 26.45
N LEU A 1070 78.21 -27.99 27.13
CA LEU A 1070 78.37 -27.40 28.46
C LEU A 1070 78.16 -25.88 28.42
N LYS A 1071 78.76 -25.20 27.43
CA LYS A 1071 78.57 -23.76 27.19
C LYS A 1071 77.10 -23.43 26.91
N THR A 1072 76.40 -24.28 26.17
CA THR A 1072 74.97 -24.11 25.86
C THR A 1072 74.10 -24.25 27.11
N TYR A 1073 74.33 -25.27 27.94
CA TYR A 1073 73.61 -25.46 29.19
C TYR A 1073 73.88 -24.35 30.19
N ALA A 1074 75.16 -23.95 30.34
CA ALA A 1074 75.55 -22.84 31.20
C ALA A 1074 74.87 -21.53 30.79
N LYS A 1075 74.85 -21.20 29.49
CA LYS A 1075 74.16 -20.01 29.00
C LYS A 1075 72.67 -20.04 29.31
N ARG A 1076 71.99 -21.17 29.06
CA ARG A 1076 70.55 -21.29 29.37
C ARG A 1076 70.28 -21.19 30.88
N LEU A 1077 71.18 -21.72 31.71
CA LEU A 1077 71.09 -21.61 33.16
C LEU A 1077 71.15 -20.15 33.61
N THR A 1078 72.02 -19.33 33.02
CA THR A 1078 72.07 -17.88 33.26
C THR A 1078 70.77 -17.19 32.85
N ASP A 1079 70.26 -17.44 31.64
CA ASP A 1079 68.99 -16.85 31.15
C ASP A 1079 67.82 -17.18 32.11
N VAL A 1080 67.75 -18.43 32.60
CA VAL A 1080 66.71 -18.87 33.54
C VAL A 1080 66.84 -18.15 34.89
N GLN A 1081 68.07 -17.93 35.36
CA GLN A 1081 68.30 -17.18 36.61
C GLN A 1081 67.88 -15.72 36.49
N GLU A 1082 68.21 -15.06 35.39
CA GLU A 1082 67.76 -13.69 35.11
C GLU A 1082 66.23 -13.60 35.06
N GLU A 1083 65.56 -14.55 34.40
CA GLU A 1083 64.10 -14.55 34.30
C GLU A 1083 63.43 -14.77 35.67
N MET A 1084 64.03 -15.57 36.55
CA MET A 1084 63.55 -15.73 37.93
C MET A 1084 63.69 -14.43 38.73
N VAL A 1085 64.84 -13.75 38.64
CA VAL A 1085 65.07 -12.45 39.31
C VAL A 1085 64.06 -11.42 38.82
N PHE A 1086 63.84 -11.33 37.51
CA PHE A 1086 62.85 -10.43 36.92
C PHE A 1086 61.43 -10.66 37.46
N LEU A 1087 61.02 -11.92 37.63
CA LEU A 1087 59.71 -12.26 38.20
C LEU A 1087 59.59 -11.86 39.67
N GLU A 1088 60.67 -11.97 40.45
CA GLU A 1088 60.71 -11.50 41.83
C GLU A 1088 60.60 -9.98 41.90
N THR A 1089 61.36 -9.26 41.08
CA THR A 1089 61.30 -7.79 40.98
C THR A 1089 59.90 -7.32 40.58
N ARG A 1090 59.24 -7.98 39.62
CA ARG A 1090 57.87 -7.65 39.19
C ARG A 1090 56.83 -7.87 40.31
N LYS A 1091 56.97 -8.93 41.10
CA LYS A 1091 56.11 -9.15 42.28
C LYS A 1091 56.31 -8.05 43.33
N MET A 1092 57.54 -7.61 43.55
CA MET A 1092 57.84 -6.51 44.47
C MET A 1092 57.21 -5.19 44.00
N LEU A 1093 57.32 -4.87 42.70
CA LEU A 1093 56.72 -3.67 42.10
C LEU A 1093 55.18 -3.65 42.21
N LYS A 1094 54.51 -4.76 41.91
CA LYS A 1094 53.03 -4.86 42.08
C LYS A 1094 52.60 -4.68 43.54
N LYS A 1095 53.38 -5.18 44.50
CA LYS A 1095 53.07 -5.06 45.93
C LYS A 1095 53.25 -3.61 46.43
N ASN A 1096 54.15 -2.84 45.83
CA ASN A 1096 54.33 -1.42 46.15
C ASN A 1096 53.23 -0.53 45.55
N ASN A 1097 52.78 -0.78 44.31
CA ASN A 1097 51.65 -0.05 43.72
C ASN A 1097 50.31 -0.28 44.47
N LEU A 1098 50.09 -1.48 45.01
CA LEU A 1098 48.91 -1.76 45.85
C LEU A 1098 48.94 -1.04 47.20
N LYS A 1099 50.14 -0.68 47.69
CA LYS A 1099 50.31 0.13 48.90
C LYS A 1099 50.09 1.62 48.63
N SER A 1100 50.48 2.13 47.45
CA SER A 1100 50.26 3.54 47.09
C SER A 1100 48.79 3.83 46.80
N MET A 1101 48.08 2.94 46.09
CA MET A 1101 46.64 3.11 45.80
C MET A 1101 45.78 3.08 47.07
N ARG A 1102 46.09 2.21 48.05
CA ARG A 1102 45.40 2.21 49.35
C ARG A 1102 45.65 3.46 50.19
N LEU A 1103 46.76 4.17 49.97
CA LEU A 1103 47.07 5.42 50.66
C LEU A 1103 46.33 6.62 50.03
N GLU A 1104 46.10 6.60 48.72
CA GLU A 1104 45.27 7.60 48.02
C GLU A 1104 43.78 7.43 48.34
N ASP A 1105 43.27 6.20 48.42
CA ASP A 1105 41.87 5.95 48.80
C ASP A 1105 41.58 6.33 50.27
N ALA A 1106 42.58 6.25 51.16
CA ALA A 1106 42.44 6.71 52.54
C ALA A 1106 42.43 8.25 52.64
N LYS A 1107 43.20 8.96 51.79
CA LYS A 1107 43.21 10.43 51.72
C LYS A 1107 42.00 11.05 51.03
N LYS A 1108 41.22 10.28 50.26
CA LYS A 1108 39.94 10.72 49.67
C LYS A 1108 38.74 10.53 50.63
N LYS A 1109 38.94 9.86 51.77
CA LYS A 1109 37.91 9.59 52.78
C LYS A 1109 38.07 10.40 54.08
N GLU A 1110 39.15 11.16 54.21
CA GLU A 1110 39.27 12.31 55.14
C GLU A 1110 39.01 13.59 54.35
#